data_AF-A0A371NTZ4-F1
#
_entry.id   AF-A0A371NTZ4-F1
#
_cell.length_a   1.000
_cell.length_b   1.000
_cell.length_c   1.000
_cell.angle_alpha   90.00
_cell.angle_beta   90.00
_cell.angle_gamma   90.00
#
_symmetry.space_group_name_H-M   'P 1'
#
loop_
_entity.id
_entity.type
_entity.pdbx_description
1 polymer ?
#
loop_
_entity_poly.entity_id
_entity_poly.type
_entity_poly.pdbx_seq_one_letter_code
_entity_poly.pdbx_strand_id
1 'polypeptide(L)'
;APAGPVAPAAPRPRRPLAAEAAVLTAVQLVATVLSIGRIGFAGRGEFLVALVLAVLAVQAVLAARYVIPRIWAFLGGVLGAVAGVFAAVGLMPEGALDWRVAVIAAGATAILVGTAVVPLPSRTPRALLAAGAAVTVALTSAPSVLGGLIIGSSLLRDVAGISQTRPLSETTLPTIVALGVVALGLVGFGLLAASRRGIDRLAVAAHAIAVLYGSGAVLALGCSGLLVLPASIGVVLLVTAATGVILLRTVRGAKVVRLLLTIAVHVALIVAVLLSWQDRSLVPFAGAATLIALAVAARTLPAEVRFLHVGAGYGYALAIVATTLSLAGVTGIAQFSLTASAGLLGAIVATFLPGIGARNWYAVLVVAAVPFVIGVIQVLIERSGWTALSTGLMFILSLVLLTTRRPGLTAPVRIVAAGLLVPTLAVVVVCLCAQLLAQSGSPVALPIIAVLVAIALASGVLISDLLVARGRDESTAAGARMAIEASALLTGVITVGLALVREAAGLGTACLVLIVLGVGAALAAVLAGRRYGWWVSAASFTGALWSAWALAGVALPEAYLLPPALGAAVVAVVLTMRGRPAVGLFAAGATIATVPLDVLLAVGPGSDDVPWRAFGLLAAGWTLIGVTVLVARASSPRLRRLRVLRAPALGVAGAAAAAGTIQAVRWGVGRDAAPLAPSAIGVLLTCAGLSALAALAVLIVALRLRADAARSLPSLARRWVGAPAVLAFTLGVWPAIERDWAVIWTMWALMLAVLILMLCAASARGAMLPPVWFLFGVAFVTAVVAWSPRDLRVEWFSLPLGAFLLAAGALGLRGDATADARLTDWPRGWRGSWPLLAPGLIVMMSASIVSTFTDPLTWRAILVMVLALVAILVGASRRLSAPFILGLIVLPVENVFVFSVQLGRGIESMPWWITLATIGTVLLIIAVAGERREGAGGGVVARMRDLR
;
A
#
# COMPACT_ATOMS: atom_id res chain seq x y z
N ALA A 1 22.86 -14.89 -112.29
CA ALA A 1 22.97 -15.63 -111.02
C ALA A 1 21.56 -15.99 -110.56
N PRO A 2 21.23 -17.27 -110.30
CA PRO A 2 19.87 -17.77 -110.43
C PRO A 2 19.06 -17.69 -109.13
N ALA A 3 17.73 -17.70 -109.33
CA ALA A 3 16.66 -17.61 -108.36
C ALA A 3 16.72 -18.71 -107.28
N GLY A 4 16.74 -18.29 -106.01
CA GLY A 4 16.45 -19.14 -104.84
C GLY A 4 14.93 -19.24 -104.61
N PRO A 5 14.41 -20.40 -104.19
CA PRO A 5 12.99 -20.71 -104.22
C PRO A 5 12.17 -19.89 -103.21
N VAL A 6 11.03 -19.40 -103.70
CA VAL A 6 9.94 -18.77 -102.94
C VAL A 6 9.44 -19.76 -101.90
N ALA A 7 9.56 -19.40 -100.61
CA ALA A 7 8.92 -20.12 -99.53
C ALA A 7 7.38 -20.04 -99.71
N PRO A 8 6.64 -21.16 -99.61
CA PRO A 8 5.20 -21.14 -99.74
C PRO A 8 4.57 -20.26 -98.66
N ALA A 9 3.67 -19.36 -99.08
CA ALA A 9 2.88 -18.54 -98.19
C ALA A 9 2.14 -19.44 -97.17
N ALA A 10 2.34 -19.17 -95.88
CA ALA A 10 1.60 -19.85 -94.83
C ALA A 10 0.09 -19.64 -95.06
N PRO A 11 -0.74 -20.69 -95.03
CA PRO A 11 -2.17 -20.56 -95.24
C PRO A 11 -2.76 -19.60 -94.19
N ARG A 12 -3.44 -18.54 -94.65
CA ARG A 12 -4.24 -17.66 -93.79
C ARG A 12 -5.25 -18.51 -93.03
N PRO A 13 -5.30 -18.48 -91.69
CA PRO A 13 -6.30 -19.22 -90.94
C PRO A 13 -7.69 -18.64 -91.27
N ARG A 14 -8.55 -19.47 -91.87
CA ARG A 14 -9.98 -19.17 -92.01
C ARG A 14 -10.54 -18.82 -90.61
N ARG A 15 -11.10 -17.61 -90.46
CA ARG A 15 -11.92 -17.28 -89.28
C ARG A 15 -13.11 -18.25 -89.26
N PRO A 16 -13.38 -18.97 -88.17
CA PRO A 16 -14.60 -19.76 -88.06
C PRO A 16 -15.82 -18.82 -88.07
N LEU A 17 -16.87 -19.21 -88.80
CA LEU A 17 -18.15 -18.52 -88.80
C LEU A 17 -18.71 -18.57 -87.37
N ALA A 18 -18.92 -17.40 -86.75
CA ALA A 18 -19.28 -17.30 -85.34
C ALA A 18 -20.59 -18.05 -84.97
N ALA A 19 -21.50 -18.21 -85.93
CA ALA A 19 -22.77 -18.93 -85.78
C ALA A 19 -22.56 -20.45 -85.65
N GLU A 20 -21.71 -21.06 -86.49
CA GLU A 20 -21.39 -22.50 -86.41
C GLU A 20 -20.68 -22.83 -85.10
N ALA A 21 -19.79 -21.93 -84.66
CA ALA A 21 -19.08 -22.10 -83.41
C ALA A 21 -20.02 -21.99 -82.18
N ALA A 22 -21.03 -21.11 -82.22
CA ALA A 22 -22.05 -21.00 -81.19
C ALA A 22 -22.97 -22.24 -81.13
N VAL A 23 -23.43 -22.74 -82.29
CA VAL A 23 -24.23 -23.97 -82.38
C VAL A 23 -23.44 -25.18 -81.89
N LEU A 24 -22.19 -25.32 -82.32
CA LEU A 24 -21.30 -26.39 -81.84
C LEU A 24 -21.12 -26.33 -80.32
N THR A 25 -20.97 -25.14 -79.74
CA THR A 25 -20.82 -24.96 -78.28
C THR A 25 -22.12 -25.32 -77.54
N ALA A 26 -23.29 -24.89 -78.05
CA ALA A 26 -24.58 -25.25 -77.46
C ALA A 26 -24.84 -26.76 -77.51
N VAL A 27 -24.56 -27.41 -78.65
CA VAL A 27 -24.67 -28.87 -78.81
C VAL A 27 -23.69 -29.60 -77.91
N GLN A 28 -22.43 -29.14 -77.81
CA GLN A 28 -21.44 -29.73 -76.91
C GLN A 28 -21.84 -29.57 -75.44
N LEU A 29 -22.42 -28.44 -75.05
CA LEU A 29 -22.85 -28.19 -73.68
C LEU A 29 -24.08 -29.04 -73.33
N VAL A 30 -25.08 -29.11 -74.21
CA VAL A 30 -26.25 -29.99 -74.07
C VAL A 30 -25.81 -31.46 -74.05
N ALA A 31 -24.93 -31.89 -74.94
CA ALA A 31 -24.42 -33.27 -74.98
C ALA A 31 -23.61 -33.62 -73.71
N THR A 32 -22.81 -32.69 -73.20
CA THR A 32 -22.06 -32.88 -71.95
C THR A 32 -23.01 -32.98 -70.75
N VAL A 33 -24.00 -32.09 -70.65
CA VAL A 33 -25.02 -32.11 -69.58
C VAL A 33 -25.88 -33.39 -69.65
N LEU A 34 -26.34 -33.79 -70.84
CA LEU A 34 -27.09 -35.03 -71.03
C LEU A 34 -26.26 -36.28 -70.72
N SER A 35 -24.97 -36.28 -71.08
CA SER A 35 -24.04 -37.38 -70.77
C SER A 35 -23.77 -37.49 -69.27
N ILE A 36 -23.58 -36.37 -68.58
CA ILE A 36 -23.44 -36.31 -67.11
C ILE A 36 -24.75 -36.74 -66.42
N GLY A 37 -25.91 -36.27 -66.91
CA GLY A 37 -27.21 -36.68 -66.40
C GLY A 37 -27.44 -38.18 -66.53
N ARG A 38 -27.10 -38.79 -67.68
CA ARG A 38 -27.22 -40.24 -67.88
C ARG A 38 -26.31 -41.07 -66.97
N ILE A 39 -25.13 -40.56 -66.62
CA ILE A 39 -24.23 -41.22 -65.66
C ILE A 39 -24.90 -41.35 -64.27
N GLY A 40 -25.66 -40.34 -63.84
CA GLY A 40 -26.34 -40.36 -62.53
C GLY A 40 -27.52 -41.33 -62.43
N PHE A 41 -28.16 -41.67 -63.55
CA PHE A 41 -29.37 -42.51 -63.58
C PHE A 41 -29.12 -43.97 -64.03
N ALA A 42 -28.00 -44.25 -64.71
CA ALA A 42 -27.67 -45.60 -65.16
C ALA A 42 -26.73 -46.26 -64.14
N GLY A 43 -27.25 -47.16 -63.30
CA GLY A 43 -26.46 -47.94 -62.31
C GLY A 43 -25.43 -48.87 -62.96
N ARG A 44 -24.34 -48.30 -63.48
CA ARG A 44 -23.25 -48.99 -64.20
C ARG A 44 -21.94 -48.89 -63.41
N GLY A 45 -21.04 -49.86 -63.64
CA GLY A 45 -19.75 -49.96 -62.95
C GLY A 45 -18.85 -48.73 -63.12
N GLU A 46 -18.07 -48.43 -62.07
CA GLU A 46 -17.28 -47.20 -61.89
C GLU A 46 -16.27 -46.94 -63.04
N PHE A 47 -15.72 -47.98 -63.65
CA PHE A 47 -14.84 -47.86 -64.83
C PHE A 47 -15.52 -47.27 -66.06
N LEU A 48 -16.78 -47.63 -66.31
CA LEU A 48 -17.52 -47.09 -67.46
C LEU A 48 -17.81 -45.60 -67.24
N VAL A 49 -18.11 -45.21 -66.01
CA VAL A 49 -18.27 -43.81 -65.61
C VAL A 49 -16.96 -43.05 -65.82
N ALA A 50 -15.83 -43.60 -65.37
CA ALA A 50 -14.51 -43.03 -65.56
C ALA A 50 -14.16 -42.84 -67.05
N LEU A 51 -14.44 -43.84 -67.89
CA LEU A 51 -14.18 -43.78 -69.33
C LEU A 51 -14.99 -42.68 -70.01
N VAL A 52 -16.28 -42.56 -69.71
CA VAL A 52 -17.14 -41.51 -70.28
C VAL A 52 -16.66 -40.13 -69.84
N LEU A 53 -16.34 -39.95 -68.55
CA LEU A 53 -15.81 -38.68 -68.04
C LEU A 53 -14.44 -38.34 -68.64
N ALA A 54 -13.58 -39.33 -68.90
CA ALA A 54 -12.30 -39.12 -69.58
C ALA A 54 -12.49 -38.67 -71.03
N VAL A 55 -13.44 -39.27 -71.75
CA VAL A 55 -13.80 -38.84 -73.12
C VAL A 55 -14.35 -37.41 -73.10
N LEU A 56 -15.21 -37.07 -72.15
CA LEU A 56 -15.73 -35.70 -71.97
C LEU A 56 -14.61 -34.72 -71.58
N ALA A 57 -13.62 -35.14 -70.78
CA ALA A 57 -12.46 -34.32 -70.44
C ALA A 57 -11.58 -34.03 -71.67
N VAL A 58 -11.33 -35.04 -72.51
CA VAL A 58 -10.60 -34.88 -73.79
C VAL A 58 -11.39 -33.95 -74.72
N GLN A 59 -12.71 -34.14 -74.82
CA GLN A 59 -13.57 -33.26 -75.60
C GLN A 59 -13.50 -31.81 -75.09
N ALA A 60 -13.57 -31.59 -73.77
CA ALA A 60 -13.43 -30.26 -73.17
C ALA A 60 -12.06 -29.62 -73.45
N VAL A 61 -10.97 -30.40 -73.39
CA VAL A 61 -9.60 -29.93 -73.73
C VAL A 61 -9.48 -29.55 -75.21
N LEU A 62 -10.12 -30.30 -76.12
CA LEU A 62 -10.18 -29.98 -77.55
C LEU A 62 -11.09 -28.78 -77.84
N ALA A 63 -12.24 -28.69 -77.17
CA ALA A 63 -13.20 -27.59 -77.26
C ALA A 63 -12.60 -26.27 -76.76
N ALA A 64 -11.68 -26.33 -75.79
CA ALA A 64 -10.93 -25.17 -75.30
C ALA A 64 -10.07 -24.47 -76.38
N ARG A 65 -9.93 -25.03 -77.59
CA ARG A 65 -9.28 -24.37 -78.74
C ARG A 65 -10.18 -23.35 -79.45
N TYR A 66 -11.49 -23.42 -79.24
CA TYR A 66 -12.50 -22.68 -80.01
C TYR A 66 -13.18 -21.60 -79.15
N VAL A 67 -14.42 -21.81 -78.68
CA VAL A 67 -15.27 -20.79 -78.03
C VAL A 67 -15.31 -21.02 -76.52
N ILE A 68 -15.11 -19.96 -75.73
CA ILE A 68 -15.02 -19.97 -74.25
C ILE A 68 -13.86 -20.84 -73.69
N PRO A 69 -12.61 -20.61 -74.12
CA PRO A 69 -11.44 -21.45 -73.79
C PRO A 69 -11.18 -21.58 -72.28
N ARG A 70 -11.58 -20.57 -71.49
CA ARG A 70 -11.38 -20.55 -70.04
C ARG A 70 -12.28 -21.54 -69.30
N ILE A 71 -13.56 -21.62 -69.68
CA ILE A 71 -14.54 -22.51 -69.03
C ILE A 71 -14.25 -23.96 -69.42
N TRP A 72 -14.01 -24.23 -70.71
CA TRP A 72 -13.70 -25.58 -71.17
C TRP A 72 -12.38 -26.13 -70.63
N ALA A 73 -11.35 -25.29 -70.48
CA ALA A 73 -10.11 -25.74 -69.84
C ALA A 73 -10.34 -26.07 -68.36
N PHE A 74 -11.08 -25.24 -67.61
CA PHE A 74 -11.41 -25.53 -66.21
C PHE A 74 -12.25 -26.81 -66.07
N LEU A 75 -13.32 -26.94 -66.87
CA LEU A 75 -14.17 -28.14 -66.90
C LEU A 75 -13.39 -29.39 -67.32
N GLY A 76 -12.47 -29.28 -68.27
CA GLY A 76 -11.59 -30.40 -68.65
C GLY A 76 -10.72 -30.88 -67.49
N GLY A 77 -10.30 -29.97 -66.60
CA GLY A 77 -9.53 -30.29 -65.40
C GLY A 77 -10.39 -30.99 -64.35
N VAL A 78 -11.60 -30.49 -64.12
CA VAL A 78 -12.58 -31.09 -63.20
C VAL A 78 -13.00 -32.48 -63.69
N LEU A 79 -13.46 -32.58 -64.94
CA LEU A 79 -13.89 -33.85 -65.53
C LEU A 79 -12.76 -34.87 -65.59
N GLY A 80 -11.54 -34.45 -65.91
CA GLY A 80 -10.37 -35.32 -65.89
C GLY A 80 -10.08 -35.83 -64.49
N ALA A 81 -10.06 -34.95 -63.48
CA ALA A 81 -9.79 -35.35 -62.10
C ALA A 81 -10.90 -36.26 -61.53
N VAL A 82 -12.18 -35.99 -61.82
CA VAL A 82 -13.30 -36.87 -61.43
C VAL A 82 -13.23 -38.21 -62.17
N ALA A 83 -12.83 -38.23 -63.45
CA ALA A 83 -12.55 -39.48 -64.15
C ALA A 83 -11.45 -40.29 -63.47
N GLY A 84 -10.36 -39.64 -63.03
CA GLY A 84 -9.30 -40.26 -62.24
C GLY A 84 -9.79 -40.83 -60.91
N VAL A 85 -10.72 -40.14 -60.22
CA VAL A 85 -11.39 -40.65 -59.02
C VAL A 85 -12.14 -41.95 -59.33
N PHE A 86 -13.06 -41.95 -60.28
CA PHE A 86 -13.86 -43.14 -60.62
C PHE A 86 -13.00 -44.30 -61.15
N ALA A 87 -11.92 -44.00 -61.89
CA ALA A 87 -10.98 -45.02 -62.33
C ALA A 87 -10.24 -45.66 -61.15
N ALA A 88 -9.83 -44.85 -60.17
CA ALA A 88 -9.15 -45.33 -58.98
C ALA A 88 -10.08 -46.17 -58.09
N VAL A 89 -11.34 -45.75 -57.90
CA VAL A 89 -12.33 -46.54 -57.13
C VAL A 89 -12.67 -47.84 -57.87
N GLY A 90 -12.81 -47.82 -59.20
CA GLY A 90 -13.07 -49.03 -59.97
C GLY A 90 -11.94 -50.07 -59.89
N LEU A 91 -10.69 -49.62 -59.73
CA LEU A 91 -9.51 -50.49 -59.52
C LEU A 91 -9.43 -51.07 -58.09
N MET A 92 -10.29 -50.64 -57.18
CA MET A 92 -10.25 -51.03 -55.78
C MET A 92 -10.84 -52.43 -55.58
N PRO A 93 -10.15 -53.35 -54.87
CA PRO A 93 -10.68 -54.68 -54.57
C PRO A 93 -11.99 -54.64 -53.77
N GLU A 94 -12.90 -55.59 -54.04
CA GLU A 94 -14.13 -55.75 -53.26
C GLU A 94 -13.79 -56.02 -51.77
N GLY A 95 -14.39 -55.24 -50.86
CA GLY A 95 -14.13 -55.31 -49.41
C GLY A 95 -13.19 -54.23 -48.85
N ALA A 96 -12.48 -53.46 -49.67
CA ALA A 96 -11.57 -52.40 -49.21
C ALA A 96 -12.26 -51.04 -48.96
N LEU A 97 -13.47 -51.05 -48.39
CA LEU A 97 -14.31 -49.84 -48.23
C LEU A 97 -13.62 -48.71 -47.45
N ASP A 98 -12.76 -49.04 -46.49
CA ASP A 98 -12.04 -48.07 -45.66
C ASP A 98 -10.97 -47.28 -46.43
N TRP A 99 -10.46 -47.85 -47.52
CA TRP A 99 -9.42 -47.23 -48.35
C TRP A 99 -9.98 -46.22 -49.36
N ARG A 100 -11.30 -46.12 -49.49
CA ARG A 100 -11.97 -45.23 -50.46
C ARG A 100 -11.45 -43.78 -50.36
N VAL A 101 -11.26 -43.26 -49.15
CA VAL A 101 -10.79 -41.89 -48.93
C VAL A 101 -9.38 -41.65 -49.53
N ALA A 102 -8.48 -42.62 -49.39
CA ALA A 102 -7.13 -42.54 -49.95
C ALA A 102 -7.12 -42.71 -51.46
N VAL A 103 -7.87 -43.69 -51.96
CA VAL A 103 -7.96 -44.02 -53.40
C VAL A 103 -8.59 -42.87 -54.19
N ILE A 104 -9.67 -42.26 -53.66
CA ILE A 104 -10.33 -41.10 -54.26
C ILE A 104 -9.37 -39.90 -54.35
N ALA A 105 -8.66 -39.57 -53.26
CA ALA A 105 -7.70 -38.48 -53.25
C ALA A 105 -6.49 -38.74 -54.18
N ALA A 106 -6.02 -39.99 -54.25
CA ALA A 106 -4.92 -40.40 -55.13
C ALA A 106 -5.30 -40.27 -56.61
N GLY A 107 -6.49 -40.73 -57.01
CA GLY A 107 -7.00 -40.64 -58.38
C GLY A 107 -7.10 -39.21 -58.89
N ALA A 108 -7.65 -38.30 -58.08
CA ALA A 108 -7.70 -36.87 -58.43
C ALA A 108 -6.29 -36.25 -58.52
N THR A 109 -5.40 -36.60 -57.60
CA THR A 109 -4.03 -36.05 -57.53
C THR A 109 -3.17 -36.52 -58.71
N ALA A 110 -3.30 -37.77 -59.14
CA ALA A 110 -2.61 -38.30 -60.31
C ALA A 110 -2.94 -37.50 -61.58
N ILE A 111 -4.21 -37.10 -61.76
CA ILE A 111 -4.63 -36.27 -62.88
C ILE A 111 -4.09 -34.85 -62.77
N LEU A 112 -4.07 -34.27 -61.56
CA LEU A 112 -3.44 -32.96 -61.34
C LEU A 112 -1.97 -32.97 -61.80
N VAL A 113 -1.18 -33.98 -61.41
CA VAL A 113 0.20 -34.18 -61.91
C VAL A 113 0.21 -34.36 -63.43
N GLY A 114 -0.72 -35.15 -63.96
CA GLY A 114 -0.91 -35.36 -65.41
C GLY A 114 -1.08 -34.06 -66.20
N THR A 115 -1.76 -33.04 -65.64
CA THR A 115 -1.90 -31.73 -66.31
C THR A 115 -0.55 -31.03 -66.57
N ALA A 116 0.50 -31.34 -65.80
CA ALA A 116 1.85 -30.80 -65.98
C ALA A 116 2.72 -31.63 -66.95
N VAL A 117 2.40 -32.91 -67.15
CA VAL A 117 3.15 -33.85 -68.00
C VAL A 117 2.59 -33.92 -69.41
N VAL A 118 1.27 -34.05 -69.56
CA VAL A 118 0.61 -34.35 -70.84
C VAL A 118 0.86 -33.23 -71.86
N PRO A 119 1.19 -33.55 -73.13
CA PRO A 119 1.28 -32.56 -74.19
C PRO A 119 -0.12 -32.01 -74.50
N LEU A 120 -0.30 -30.71 -74.28
CA LEU A 120 -1.56 -30.02 -74.53
C LEU A 120 -1.51 -29.25 -75.86
N PRO A 121 -2.67 -29.02 -76.49
CA PRO A 121 -2.76 -28.15 -77.65
C PRO A 121 -2.27 -26.72 -77.36
N SER A 122 -1.66 -26.06 -78.36
CA SER A 122 -1.01 -24.74 -78.21
C SER A 122 -1.91 -23.60 -77.73
N ARG A 123 -3.25 -23.74 -77.80
CA ARG A 123 -4.23 -22.72 -77.39
C ARG A 123 -4.94 -23.00 -76.05
N THR A 124 -4.71 -24.16 -75.42
CA THR A 124 -5.40 -24.53 -74.18
C THR A 124 -4.75 -23.84 -72.97
N PRO A 125 -5.48 -23.01 -72.18
CA PRO A 125 -4.91 -22.34 -71.01
C PRO A 125 -4.63 -23.34 -69.87
N ARG A 126 -3.38 -23.81 -69.79
CA ARG A 126 -2.91 -24.85 -68.86
C ARG A 126 -3.15 -24.53 -67.38
N ALA A 127 -3.10 -23.24 -66.99
CA ALA A 127 -3.39 -22.81 -65.62
C ALA A 127 -4.84 -23.09 -65.20
N LEU A 128 -5.81 -22.92 -66.10
CA LEU A 128 -7.22 -23.15 -65.77
C LEU A 128 -7.54 -24.65 -65.72
N LEU A 129 -6.89 -25.44 -66.59
CA LEU A 129 -6.94 -26.90 -66.52
C LEU A 129 -6.39 -27.43 -65.19
N ALA A 130 -5.21 -26.96 -64.78
CA ALA A 130 -4.63 -27.32 -63.49
C ALA A 130 -5.47 -26.81 -62.30
N ALA A 131 -6.06 -25.61 -62.39
CA ALA A 131 -6.95 -25.09 -61.36
C ALA A 131 -8.22 -25.94 -61.20
N GLY A 132 -8.83 -26.39 -62.30
CA GLY A 132 -9.98 -27.31 -62.25
C GLY A 132 -9.63 -28.63 -61.56
N ALA A 133 -8.50 -29.24 -61.94
CA ALA A 133 -8.02 -30.46 -61.28
C ALA A 133 -7.68 -30.23 -59.80
N ALA A 134 -7.08 -29.08 -59.44
CA ALA A 134 -6.73 -28.73 -58.06
C ALA A 134 -7.97 -28.52 -57.18
N VAL A 135 -9.05 -27.93 -57.71
CA VAL A 135 -10.34 -27.81 -57.01
C VAL A 135 -10.92 -29.20 -56.71
N THR A 136 -10.86 -30.12 -57.67
CA THR A 136 -11.30 -31.50 -57.45
C THR A 136 -10.43 -32.21 -56.41
N VAL A 137 -9.10 -32.03 -56.43
CA VAL A 137 -8.19 -32.54 -55.38
C VAL A 137 -8.57 -31.99 -54.01
N ALA A 138 -8.86 -30.69 -53.89
CA ALA A 138 -9.27 -30.08 -52.62
C ALA A 138 -10.61 -30.63 -52.11
N LEU A 139 -11.60 -30.82 -52.99
CA LEU A 139 -12.91 -31.39 -52.62
C LEU A 139 -12.81 -32.86 -52.21
N THR A 140 -12.03 -33.65 -52.96
CA THR A 140 -11.87 -35.09 -52.74
C THR A 140 -11.02 -35.42 -51.52
N SER A 141 -10.10 -34.53 -51.13
CA SER A 141 -9.26 -34.69 -49.93
C SER A 141 -9.82 -34.02 -48.67
N ALA A 142 -10.93 -33.28 -48.77
CA ALA A 142 -11.59 -32.65 -47.62
C ALA A 142 -11.95 -33.64 -46.50
N PRO A 143 -12.47 -34.86 -46.78
CA PRO A 143 -12.67 -35.87 -45.73
C PRO A 143 -11.38 -36.26 -45.02
N SER A 144 -10.24 -36.34 -45.73
CA SER A 144 -8.94 -36.67 -45.16
C SER A 144 -8.42 -35.56 -44.23
N VAL A 145 -8.64 -34.29 -44.61
CA VAL A 145 -8.30 -33.14 -43.76
C VAL A 145 -9.15 -33.12 -42.49
N LEU A 146 -10.47 -33.35 -42.61
CA LEU A 146 -11.37 -33.46 -41.47
C LEU A 146 -10.99 -34.64 -40.56
N GLY A 147 -10.68 -35.80 -41.14
CA GLY A 147 -10.19 -36.97 -40.41
C GLY A 147 -8.89 -36.68 -39.65
N GLY A 148 -7.92 -36.03 -40.29
CA GLY A 148 -6.68 -35.57 -39.65
C GLY A 148 -6.93 -34.60 -38.49
N LEU A 149 -7.88 -33.68 -38.62
CA LEU A 149 -8.28 -32.76 -37.55
C LEU A 149 -8.96 -33.50 -36.39
N ILE A 150 -9.81 -34.50 -36.67
CA ILE A 150 -10.44 -35.34 -35.65
C ILE A 150 -9.37 -36.11 -34.87
N ILE A 151 -8.39 -36.71 -35.56
CA ILE A 151 -7.23 -37.39 -34.95
C ILE A 151 -6.40 -36.42 -34.10
N GLY A 152 -6.16 -35.19 -34.55
CA GLY A 152 -5.47 -34.18 -33.74
C GLY A 152 -6.27 -33.76 -32.50
N SER A 153 -7.59 -33.61 -32.64
CA SER A 153 -8.48 -33.22 -31.54
C SER A 153 -8.65 -34.28 -30.46
N SER A 154 -8.47 -35.57 -30.81
CA SER A 154 -8.53 -36.64 -29.82
C SER A 154 -7.33 -36.57 -28.86
N LEU A 155 -6.13 -36.22 -29.35
CA LEU A 155 -4.97 -35.94 -28.49
C LEU A 155 -5.27 -34.82 -27.48
N LEU A 156 -5.90 -33.72 -27.92
CA LEU A 156 -6.24 -32.61 -27.03
C LEU A 156 -7.28 -32.99 -25.97
N ARG A 157 -8.27 -33.81 -26.34
CA ARG A 157 -9.28 -34.34 -25.39
C ARG A 157 -8.69 -35.31 -24.37
N ASP A 158 -7.74 -36.12 -24.81
CA ASP A 158 -6.99 -37.07 -23.99
C ASP A 158 -6.13 -36.32 -22.95
N VAL A 159 -5.38 -35.31 -23.38
CA VAL A 159 -4.62 -34.41 -22.48
C VAL A 159 -5.53 -33.66 -21.51
N ALA A 160 -6.72 -33.25 -21.95
CA ALA A 160 -7.70 -32.59 -21.09
C ALA A 160 -8.43 -33.53 -20.11
N GLY A 161 -8.17 -34.84 -20.16
CA GLY A 161 -8.81 -35.83 -19.29
C GLY A 161 -10.29 -36.09 -19.61
N ILE A 162 -10.76 -35.70 -20.80
CA ILE A 162 -12.18 -35.73 -21.18
C ILE A 162 -12.59 -37.10 -21.75
N SER A 163 -11.66 -37.85 -22.37
CA SER A 163 -11.95 -39.20 -22.87
C SER A 163 -10.69 -40.08 -22.88
N GLN A 164 -10.78 -41.29 -22.33
CA GLN A 164 -9.64 -42.23 -22.23
C GLN A 164 -9.52 -43.20 -23.42
N THR A 165 -10.50 -43.26 -24.32
CA THR A 165 -10.48 -44.19 -25.45
C THR A 165 -10.16 -43.46 -26.75
N ARG A 166 -9.05 -43.84 -27.39
CA ARG A 166 -8.79 -43.59 -28.81
C ARG A 166 -9.39 -44.75 -29.60
N PRO A 167 -10.66 -44.71 -30.05
CA PRO A 167 -11.11 -45.71 -31.00
C PRO A 167 -10.31 -45.51 -32.28
N LEU A 168 -9.36 -46.42 -32.53
CA LEU A 168 -8.75 -46.58 -33.85
C LEU A 168 -9.89 -46.93 -34.81
N SER A 169 -10.30 -45.96 -35.62
CA SER A 169 -11.21 -46.24 -36.72
C SER A 169 -10.43 -46.92 -37.85
N GLU A 170 -11.06 -47.87 -38.53
CA GLU A 170 -10.53 -48.54 -39.74
C GLU A 170 -10.12 -47.51 -40.83
N THR A 171 -10.69 -46.30 -40.78
CA THR A 171 -10.39 -45.18 -41.69
C THR A 171 -9.15 -44.35 -41.33
N THR A 172 -8.50 -44.60 -40.19
CA THR A 172 -7.38 -43.77 -39.67
C THR A 172 -6.14 -43.82 -40.56
N LEU A 173 -5.67 -45.04 -40.90
CA LEU A 173 -4.51 -45.24 -41.77
C LEU A 173 -4.79 -44.74 -43.21
N PRO A 174 -5.94 -45.07 -43.84
CA PRO A 174 -6.34 -44.48 -45.13
C PRO A 174 -6.31 -42.95 -45.14
N THR A 175 -6.80 -42.29 -44.08
CA THR A 175 -6.80 -40.82 -43.95
C THR A 175 -5.37 -40.24 -43.99
N ILE A 176 -4.44 -40.84 -43.25
CA ILE A 176 -3.03 -40.42 -43.20
C ILE A 176 -2.36 -40.62 -44.56
N VAL A 177 -2.59 -41.78 -45.19
CA VAL A 177 -2.06 -42.08 -46.52
C VAL A 177 -2.62 -41.11 -47.55
N ALA A 178 -3.92 -40.79 -47.51
CA ALA A 178 -4.55 -39.81 -48.40
C ALA A 178 -3.86 -38.44 -48.30
N LEU A 179 -3.63 -37.95 -47.08
CA LEU A 179 -2.93 -36.68 -46.85
C LEU A 179 -1.49 -36.71 -47.41
N GLY A 180 -0.77 -37.82 -47.19
CA GLY A 180 0.60 -38.00 -47.69
C GLY A 180 0.67 -38.07 -49.22
N VAL A 181 -0.25 -38.79 -49.86
CA VAL A 181 -0.31 -38.92 -51.33
C VAL A 181 -0.63 -37.58 -51.98
N VAL A 182 -1.58 -36.81 -51.43
CA VAL A 182 -1.89 -35.45 -51.91
C VAL A 182 -0.67 -34.53 -51.75
N ALA A 183 0.03 -34.59 -50.61
CA ALA A 183 1.24 -33.81 -50.39
C ALA A 183 2.33 -34.13 -51.43
N LEU A 184 2.66 -35.41 -51.62
CA LEU A 184 3.66 -35.85 -52.59
C LEU A 184 3.28 -35.50 -54.02
N GLY A 185 2.01 -35.66 -54.38
CA GLY A 185 1.51 -35.28 -55.70
C GLY A 185 1.55 -33.78 -55.95
N LEU A 186 1.28 -32.95 -54.94
CA LEU A 186 1.44 -31.50 -55.05
C LEU A 186 2.91 -31.06 -55.14
N VAL A 187 3.83 -31.75 -54.46
CA VAL A 187 5.29 -31.54 -54.67
C VAL A 187 5.67 -31.91 -56.11
N GLY A 188 5.26 -33.09 -56.59
CA GLY A 188 5.53 -33.53 -57.95
C GLY A 188 4.96 -32.56 -59.01
N PHE A 189 3.71 -32.14 -58.84
CA PHE A 189 3.09 -31.11 -59.68
C PHE A 189 3.86 -29.79 -59.62
N GLY A 190 4.25 -29.33 -58.43
CA GLY A 190 4.97 -28.08 -58.24
C GLY A 190 6.35 -28.08 -58.92
N LEU A 191 7.11 -29.17 -58.82
CA LEU A 191 8.41 -29.34 -59.49
C LEU A 191 8.27 -29.31 -61.01
N LEU A 192 7.26 -30.00 -61.54
CA LEU A 192 6.99 -30.02 -62.98
C LEU A 192 6.47 -28.67 -63.47
N ALA A 193 5.56 -28.03 -62.73
CA ALA A 193 4.98 -26.73 -63.07
C ALA A 193 6.03 -25.62 -63.12
N ALA A 194 7.06 -25.66 -62.28
CA ALA A 194 8.15 -24.68 -62.27
C ALA A 194 8.93 -24.63 -63.60
N SER A 195 8.94 -25.73 -64.37
CA SER A 195 9.62 -25.82 -65.68
C SER A 195 8.72 -25.50 -66.88
N ARG A 196 7.43 -25.21 -66.65
CA ARG A 196 6.41 -25.08 -67.71
C ARG A 196 5.84 -23.66 -67.75
N ARG A 197 6.05 -22.97 -68.88
CA ARG A 197 5.48 -21.63 -69.14
C ARG A 197 3.95 -21.67 -69.05
N GLY A 198 3.38 -20.79 -68.22
CA GLY A 198 1.94 -20.63 -68.05
C GLY A 198 1.36 -21.27 -66.78
N ILE A 199 2.10 -22.12 -66.07
CA ILE A 199 1.73 -22.68 -64.75
C ILE A 199 2.82 -22.52 -63.68
N ASP A 200 3.91 -21.85 -64.03
CA ASP A 200 5.06 -21.54 -63.15
C ASP A 200 4.62 -20.82 -61.86
N ARG A 201 3.65 -19.91 -61.95
CA ARG A 201 3.08 -19.20 -60.78
C ARG A 201 2.34 -20.11 -59.80
N LEU A 202 1.80 -21.25 -60.28
CA LEU A 202 1.08 -22.22 -59.45
C LEU A 202 2.04 -23.09 -58.63
N ALA A 203 3.32 -23.17 -59.01
CA ALA A 203 4.30 -23.98 -58.29
C ALA A 203 4.44 -23.54 -56.82
N VAL A 204 4.48 -22.24 -56.54
CA VAL A 204 4.59 -21.73 -55.15
C VAL A 204 3.36 -22.11 -54.31
N ALA A 205 2.16 -21.98 -54.87
CA ALA A 205 0.92 -22.37 -54.20
C ALA A 205 0.85 -23.88 -53.97
N ALA A 206 1.26 -24.69 -54.96
CA ALA A 206 1.32 -26.15 -54.82
C ALA A 206 2.28 -26.59 -53.71
N HIS A 207 3.49 -26.01 -53.63
CA HIS A 207 4.42 -26.29 -52.52
C HIS A 207 3.88 -25.83 -51.17
N ALA A 208 3.21 -24.67 -51.09
CA ALA A 208 2.61 -24.17 -49.86
C ALA A 208 1.51 -25.12 -49.34
N ILE A 209 0.63 -25.60 -50.23
CA ILE A 209 -0.42 -26.55 -49.89
C ILE A 209 0.19 -27.93 -49.57
N ALA A 210 1.22 -28.36 -50.30
CA ALA A 210 1.93 -29.61 -50.01
C ALA A 210 2.53 -29.63 -48.60
N VAL A 211 3.05 -28.50 -48.10
CA VAL A 211 3.53 -28.38 -46.72
C VAL A 211 2.39 -28.56 -45.72
N LEU A 212 1.20 -27.99 -45.97
CA LEU A 212 0.04 -28.17 -45.10
C LEU A 212 -0.42 -29.63 -45.05
N TYR A 213 -0.55 -30.29 -46.21
CA TYR A 213 -0.94 -31.71 -46.26
C TYR A 213 0.13 -32.63 -45.68
N GLY A 214 1.41 -32.36 -45.96
CA GLY A 214 2.53 -33.16 -45.46
C GLY A 214 2.69 -33.03 -43.94
N SER A 215 2.60 -31.80 -43.40
CA SER A 215 2.59 -31.59 -41.95
C SER A 215 1.36 -32.20 -41.29
N GLY A 216 0.17 -32.08 -41.91
CA GLY A 216 -1.04 -32.74 -41.47
C GLY A 216 -0.90 -34.27 -41.41
N ALA A 217 -0.29 -34.89 -42.42
CA ALA A 217 -0.05 -36.33 -42.45
C ALA A 217 0.90 -36.79 -41.33
N VAL A 218 2.00 -36.08 -41.10
CA VAL A 218 2.98 -36.41 -40.06
C VAL A 218 2.38 -36.24 -38.66
N LEU A 219 1.64 -35.16 -38.42
CA LEU A 219 0.96 -34.92 -37.16
C LEU A 219 -0.15 -35.94 -36.92
N ALA A 220 -0.97 -36.25 -37.94
CA ALA A 220 -2.00 -37.27 -37.85
C ALA A 220 -1.40 -38.64 -37.57
N LEU A 221 -0.27 -39.01 -38.20
CA LEU A 221 0.44 -40.25 -37.91
C LEU A 221 0.91 -40.31 -36.46
N GLY A 222 1.53 -39.25 -35.95
CA GLY A 222 1.97 -39.17 -34.54
C GLY A 222 0.82 -39.26 -33.53
N CYS A 223 -0.31 -38.63 -33.82
CA CYS A 223 -1.48 -38.59 -32.93
C CYS A 223 -2.44 -39.79 -33.07
N SER A 224 -2.33 -40.58 -34.14
CA SER A 224 -3.30 -41.63 -34.49
C SER A 224 -3.38 -42.80 -33.51
N GLY A 225 -2.32 -43.09 -32.78
CA GLY A 225 -2.20 -44.32 -31.99
C GLY A 225 -1.84 -45.58 -32.81
N LEU A 226 -1.52 -45.44 -34.11
CA LEU A 226 -1.04 -46.55 -34.95
C LEU A 226 0.39 -46.99 -34.58
N LEU A 227 1.19 -46.05 -34.09
CA LEU A 227 2.54 -46.31 -33.59
C LEU A 227 2.51 -46.37 -32.06
N VAL A 228 3.38 -47.22 -31.48
CA VAL A 228 3.64 -47.17 -30.04
C VAL A 228 4.16 -45.78 -29.66
N LEU A 229 3.78 -45.30 -28.47
CA LEU A 229 4.03 -43.92 -28.04
C LEU A 229 5.49 -43.44 -28.25
N PRO A 230 6.54 -44.23 -27.92
CA PRO A 230 7.93 -43.82 -28.20
C PRO A 230 8.22 -43.62 -29.70
N ALA A 231 7.66 -44.47 -30.56
CA ALA A 231 7.82 -44.38 -32.01
C ALA A 231 7.05 -43.17 -32.58
N SER A 232 5.84 -42.87 -32.09
CA SER A 232 5.11 -41.65 -32.46
C SER A 232 5.92 -40.39 -32.16
N ILE A 233 6.46 -40.28 -30.95
CA ILE A 233 7.30 -39.15 -30.53
C ILE A 233 8.56 -39.08 -31.40
N GLY A 234 9.22 -40.22 -31.61
CA GLY A 234 10.42 -40.32 -32.43
C GLY A 234 10.21 -39.85 -33.87
N VAL A 235 9.13 -40.29 -34.52
CA VAL A 235 8.78 -39.88 -35.90
C VAL A 235 8.50 -38.38 -35.97
N VAL A 236 7.68 -37.83 -35.07
CA VAL A 236 7.37 -36.39 -35.06
C VAL A 236 8.63 -35.56 -34.84
N LEU A 237 9.48 -35.91 -33.88
CA LEU A 237 10.73 -35.18 -33.60
C LEU A 237 11.76 -35.32 -34.71
N LEU A 238 11.91 -36.50 -35.31
CA LEU A 238 12.83 -36.73 -36.42
C LEU A 238 12.45 -35.89 -37.64
N VAL A 239 11.17 -35.90 -38.02
CA VAL A 239 10.68 -35.10 -39.16
C VAL A 239 10.80 -33.61 -38.85
N THR A 240 10.52 -33.18 -37.63
CA THR A 240 10.68 -31.80 -37.18
C THR A 240 12.14 -31.34 -37.27
N ALA A 241 13.08 -32.14 -36.76
CA ALA A 241 14.51 -31.84 -36.81
C ALA A 241 15.03 -31.83 -38.26
N ALA A 242 14.65 -32.82 -39.08
CA ALA A 242 15.01 -32.88 -40.49
C ALA A 242 14.50 -31.64 -41.25
N THR A 243 13.24 -31.25 -41.03
CA THR A 243 12.65 -30.05 -41.63
C THR A 243 13.37 -28.78 -41.19
N GLY A 244 13.73 -28.68 -39.90
CA GLY A 244 14.53 -27.58 -39.37
C GLY A 244 15.92 -27.50 -40.02
N VAL A 245 16.63 -28.63 -40.19
CA VAL A 245 17.93 -28.67 -40.87
C VAL A 245 17.82 -28.26 -42.34
N ILE A 246 16.76 -28.71 -43.03
CA ILE A 246 16.49 -28.32 -44.42
C ILE A 246 16.30 -26.79 -44.51
N LEU A 247 15.46 -26.22 -43.63
CA LEU A 247 15.22 -24.77 -43.55
C LEU A 247 16.51 -23.96 -43.31
N LEU A 248 17.49 -24.51 -42.57
CA LEU A 248 18.78 -23.87 -42.35
C LEU A 248 19.68 -23.87 -43.60
N ARG A 249 19.57 -24.88 -44.46
CA ARG A 249 20.40 -25.05 -45.66
C ARG A 249 19.83 -24.35 -46.90
N THR A 250 18.51 -24.16 -46.98
CA THR A 250 17.87 -23.56 -48.16
C THR A 250 17.79 -22.04 -48.06
N VAL A 251 18.59 -21.33 -48.86
CA VAL A 251 18.72 -19.85 -48.81
C VAL A 251 17.73 -19.11 -49.73
N ARG A 252 17.04 -19.81 -50.64
CA ARG A 252 16.12 -19.19 -51.62
C ARG A 252 14.85 -20.00 -51.77
N GLY A 253 13.74 -19.45 -51.29
CA GLY A 253 12.41 -20.04 -51.41
C GLY A 253 11.32 -19.00 -51.19
N ALA A 254 10.11 -19.27 -51.66
CA ALA A 254 8.97 -18.39 -51.44
C ALA A 254 8.72 -18.17 -49.94
N LYS A 255 8.64 -16.90 -49.51
CA LYS A 255 8.45 -16.52 -48.09
C LYS A 255 7.30 -17.27 -47.42
N VAL A 256 6.24 -17.56 -48.17
CA VAL A 256 5.05 -18.30 -47.71
C VAL A 256 5.38 -19.74 -47.30
N VAL A 257 6.14 -20.48 -48.13
CA VAL A 257 6.51 -21.88 -47.83
C VAL A 257 7.39 -21.96 -46.59
N ARG A 258 8.35 -21.03 -46.46
CA ARG A 258 9.21 -20.91 -45.27
C ARG A 258 8.40 -20.63 -44.02
N LEU A 259 7.43 -19.71 -44.09
CA LEU A 259 6.53 -19.39 -42.97
C LEU A 259 5.73 -20.62 -42.53
N LEU A 260 5.09 -21.33 -43.48
CA LEU A 260 4.29 -22.51 -43.21
C LEU A 260 5.12 -23.66 -42.61
N LEU A 261 6.32 -23.91 -43.12
CA LEU A 261 7.23 -24.91 -42.53
C LEU A 261 7.66 -24.54 -41.12
N THR A 262 7.91 -23.24 -40.87
CA THR A 262 8.25 -22.76 -39.53
C THR A 262 7.08 -22.98 -38.58
N ILE A 263 5.85 -22.65 -38.97
CA ILE A 263 4.65 -22.92 -38.17
C ILE A 263 4.49 -24.42 -37.90
N ALA A 264 4.63 -25.25 -38.95
CA ALA A 264 4.52 -26.71 -38.83
C ALA A 264 5.54 -27.30 -37.84
N VAL A 265 6.80 -26.84 -37.87
CA VAL A 265 7.84 -27.24 -36.91
C VAL A 265 7.45 -26.91 -35.47
N HIS A 266 6.90 -25.73 -35.19
CA HIS A 266 6.50 -25.36 -33.82
C HIS A 266 5.27 -26.14 -33.35
N VAL A 267 4.27 -26.35 -34.23
CA VAL A 267 3.11 -27.19 -33.93
C VAL A 267 3.55 -28.63 -33.64
N ALA A 268 4.49 -29.17 -34.42
CA ALA A 268 5.03 -30.51 -34.21
C ALA A 268 5.81 -30.64 -32.90
N LEU A 269 6.58 -29.63 -32.49
CA LEU A 269 7.22 -29.60 -31.17
C LEU A 269 6.18 -29.62 -30.04
N ILE A 270 5.12 -28.82 -30.14
CA ILE A 270 4.04 -28.82 -29.15
C ILE A 270 3.37 -30.19 -29.07
N VAL A 271 3.05 -30.80 -30.21
CA VAL A 271 2.47 -32.15 -30.27
C VAL A 271 3.42 -33.19 -29.69
N ALA A 272 4.71 -33.14 -29.98
CA ALA A 272 5.70 -34.05 -29.40
C ALA A 272 5.77 -33.92 -27.87
N VAL A 273 5.70 -32.69 -27.34
CA VAL A 273 5.60 -32.46 -25.90
C VAL A 273 4.32 -33.11 -25.37
N LEU A 274 3.15 -32.80 -25.92
CA LEU A 274 1.87 -33.36 -25.48
C LEU A 274 1.86 -34.89 -25.49
N LEU A 275 2.41 -35.52 -26.53
CA LEU A 275 2.58 -36.97 -26.61
C LEU A 275 3.53 -37.50 -25.53
N SER A 276 4.66 -36.83 -25.27
CA SER A 276 5.60 -37.26 -24.23
C SER A 276 4.99 -37.23 -22.83
N TRP A 277 4.06 -36.31 -22.54
CA TRP A 277 3.43 -36.18 -21.23
C TRP A 277 2.32 -37.19 -20.96
N GLN A 278 1.93 -38.01 -21.95
CA GLN A 278 0.98 -39.10 -21.75
C GLN A 278 1.57 -40.22 -20.88
N ASP A 279 2.88 -40.41 -20.96
CA ASP A 279 3.62 -41.33 -20.11
C ASP A 279 4.81 -40.60 -19.49
N ARG A 280 4.73 -40.37 -18.17
CA ARG A 280 5.77 -39.64 -17.42
C ARG A 280 7.16 -40.27 -17.58
N SER A 281 7.26 -41.60 -17.77
CA SER A 281 8.54 -42.30 -17.91
C SER A 281 9.31 -41.90 -19.18
N LEU A 282 8.60 -41.46 -20.23
CA LEU A 282 9.19 -41.06 -21.51
C LEU A 282 9.61 -39.58 -21.53
N VAL A 283 9.08 -38.75 -20.63
CA VAL A 283 9.32 -37.29 -20.60
C VAL A 283 10.81 -36.93 -20.58
N PRO A 284 11.72 -37.58 -19.81
CA PRO A 284 13.13 -37.20 -19.80
C PRO A 284 13.82 -37.40 -21.17
N PHE A 285 13.60 -38.56 -21.79
CA PHE A 285 14.23 -38.92 -23.07
C PHE A 285 13.62 -38.14 -24.23
N ALA A 286 12.29 -38.11 -24.32
CA ALA A 286 11.55 -37.36 -25.33
C ALA A 286 11.77 -35.85 -25.19
N GLY A 287 11.83 -35.35 -23.96
CA GLY A 287 12.09 -33.96 -23.64
C GLY A 287 13.47 -33.51 -24.09
N ALA A 288 14.52 -34.31 -23.86
CA ALA A 288 15.87 -34.03 -24.34
C ALA A 288 15.92 -33.95 -25.89
N ALA A 289 15.28 -34.89 -26.59
CA ALA A 289 15.16 -34.86 -28.04
C ALA A 289 14.36 -33.63 -28.54
N THR A 290 13.30 -33.25 -27.82
CA THR A 290 12.51 -32.04 -28.10
C THR A 290 13.35 -30.77 -27.94
N LEU A 291 14.22 -30.68 -26.93
CA LEU A 291 15.13 -29.55 -26.75
C LEU A 291 16.15 -29.44 -27.90
N ILE A 292 16.67 -30.57 -28.38
CA ILE A 292 17.55 -30.60 -29.56
C ILE A 292 16.81 -30.10 -30.81
N ALA A 293 15.59 -30.59 -31.04
CA ALA A 293 14.76 -30.14 -32.16
C ALA A 293 14.38 -28.65 -32.05
N LEU A 294 14.07 -28.16 -30.84
CA LEU A 294 13.82 -26.75 -30.56
C LEU A 294 15.07 -25.89 -30.83
N ALA A 295 16.27 -26.38 -30.50
CA ALA A 295 17.52 -25.67 -30.79
C ALA A 295 17.77 -25.55 -32.30
N VAL A 296 17.43 -26.58 -33.08
CA VAL A 296 17.47 -26.52 -34.55
C VAL A 296 16.44 -25.51 -35.06
N ALA A 297 15.19 -25.58 -34.57
CA ALA A 297 14.11 -24.67 -34.95
C ALA A 297 14.46 -23.20 -34.65
N ALA A 298 15.01 -22.91 -33.46
CA ALA A 298 15.39 -21.56 -33.06
C ALA A 298 16.44 -20.92 -33.99
N ARG A 299 17.32 -21.73 -34.62
CA ARG A 299 18.30 -21.23 -35.59
C ARG A 299 17.66 -20.76 -36.90
N THR A 300 16.47 -21.27 -37.24
CA THR A 300 15.72 -20.85 -38.45
C THR A 300 15.12 -19.44 -38.34
N LEU A 301 15.02 -18.92 -37.11
CA LEU A 301 14.41 -17.64 -36.77
C LEU A 301 15.43 -16.48 -36.68
N PRO A 302 14.97 -15.23 -36.84
CA PRO A 302 15.79 -14.03 -36.63
C PRO A 302 16.41 -13.99 -35.24
N ALA A 303 17.64 -13.47 -35.13
CA ALA A 303 18.37 -13.38 -33.86
C ALA A 303 17.60 -12.64 -32.77
N GLU A 304 16.75 -11.68 -33.16
CA GLU A 304 15.98 -10.85 -32.24
C GLU A 304 14.98 -11.62 -31.37
N VAL A 305 14.43 -12.75 -31.86
CA VAL A 305 13.41 -13.56 -31.18
C VAL A 305 13.94 -14.86 -30.60
N ARG A 306 15.24 -15.17 -30.82
CA ARG A 306 15.85 -16.41 -30.32
C ARG A 306 15.84 -16.51 -28.80
N PHE A 307 15.85 -15.39 -28.09
CA PHE A 307 15.82 -15.38 -26.63
C PHE A 307 14.52 -15.99 -26.06
N LEU A 308 13.39 -15.85 -26.76
CA LEU A 308 12.13 -16.49 -26.36
C LEU A 308 12.23 -18.01 -26.40
N HIS A 309 12.94 -18.55 -27.40
CA HIS A 309 13.15 -19.99 -27.55
C HIS A 309 14.16 -20.51 -26.53
N VAL A 310 15.19 -19.72 -26.21
CA VAL A 310 16.11 -20.03 -25.11
C VAL A 310 15.35 -20.06 -23.78
N GLY A 311 14.50 -19.07 -23.51
CA GLY A 311 13.66 -19.04 -22.31
C GLY A 311 12.70 -20.23 -22.22
N ALA A 312 11.95 -20.51 -23.29
CA ALA A 312 11.02 -21.63 -23.36
C ALA A 312 11.74 -22.98 -23.22
N GLY A 313 12.86 -23.16 -23.94
CA GLY A 313 13.68 -24.36 -23.86
C GLY A 313 14.30 -24.55 -22.48
N TYR A 314 14.79 -23.48 -21.86
CA TYR A 314 15.35 -23.55 -20.51
C TYR A 314 14.28 -23.87 -19.47
N GLY A 315 13.09 -23.27 -19.57
CA GLY A 315 11.95 -23.58 -18.70
C GLY A 315 11.50 -25.03 -18.85
N TYR A 316 11.42 -25.52 -20.10
CA TYR A 316 11.08 -26.92 -20.36
C TYR A 316 12.17 -27.88 -19.87
N ALA A 317 13.46 -27.51 -19.97
CA ALA A 317 14.55 -28.28 -19.39
C ALA A 317 14.42 -28.41 -17.86
N LEU A 318 14.01 -27.35 -17.16
CA LEU A 318 13.73 -27.43 -15.73
C LEU A 318 12.52 -28.30 -15.42
N ALA A 319 11.47 -28.28 -16.24
CA ALA A 319 10.34 -29.20 -16.11
C ALA A 319 10.78 -30.67 -16.29
N ILE A 320 11.66 -30.95 -17.26
CA ILE A 320 12.25 -32.28 -17.46
C ILE A 320 13.06 -32.72 -16.24
N VAL A 321 13.90 -31.84 -15.69
CA VAL A 321 14.67 -32.12 -14.47
C VAL A 321 13.73 -32.42 -13.30
N ALA A 322 12.69 -31.61 -13.10
CA ALA A 322 11.70 -31.82 -12.05
C ALA A 322 10.98 -33.18 -12.20
N THR A 323 10.59 -33.56 -13.42
CA THR A 323 9.95 -34.86 -13.68
C THR A 323 10.93 -36.01 -13.46
N THR A 324 12.19 -35.87 -13.88
CA THR A 324 13.23 -36.88 -13.68
C THR A 324 13.49 -37.12 -12.20
N LEU A 325 13.57 -36.06 -11.41
CA LEU A 325 13.68 -36.15 -9.94
C LEU A 325 12.48 -36.85 -9.32
N SER A 326 11.26 -36.53 -9.79
CA SER A 326 10.03 -37.19 -9.32
C SER A 326 10.03 -38.69 -9.59
N LEU A 327 10.47 -39.11 -10.78
CA LEU A 327 10.61 -40.53 -11.13
C LEU A 327 11.69 -41.24 -10.31
N ALA A 328 12.74 -40.53 -9.92
CA ALA A 328 13.76 -41.03 -9.00
C ALA A 328 13.30 -41.07 -7.52
N GLY A 329 12.02 -40.77 -7.24
CA GLY A 329 11.42 -40.79 -5.90
C GLY A 329 11.57 -39.50 -5.11
N VAL A 330 12.16 -38.44 -5.67
CA VAL A 330 12.30 -37.14 -5.01
C VAL A 330 11.03 -36.32 -5.23
N THR A 331 10.25 -36.09 -4.17
CA THR A 331 8.96 -35.39 -4.24
C THR A 331 8.93 -34.15 -3.32
N GLY A 332 7.89 -33.33 -3.47
CA GLY A 332 7.64 -32.17 -2.61
C GLY A 332 8.75 -31.12 -2.68
N ILE A 333 9.19 -30.62 -1.52
CA ILE A 333 10.11 -29.48 -1.42
C ILE A 333 11.51 -29.79 -1.97
N ALA A 334 11.98 -31.02 -1.80
CA ALA A 334 13.27 -31.46 -2.34
C ALA A 334 13.27 -31.37 -3.87
N GLN A 335 12.19 -31.78 -4.53
CA GLN A 335 12.03 -31.72 -5.98
C GLN A 335 12.10 -30.27 -6.50
N PHE A 336 11.33 -29.37 -5.91
CA PHE A 336 11.33 -27.95 -6.29
C PHE A 336 12.68 -27.28 -6.02
N SER A 337 13.28 -27.56 -4.87
CA SER A 337 14.56 -26.97 -4.47
C SER A 337 15.72 -27.44 -5.34
N LEU A 338 15.79 -28.72 -5.69
CA LEU A 338 16.80 -29.25 -6.61
C LEU A 338 16.60 -28.74 -8.04
N THR A 339 15.35 -28.60 -8.48
CA THR A 339 15.04 -27.98 -9.78
C THR A 339 15.46 -26.52 -9.81
N ALA A 340 15.15 -25.75 -8.77
CA ALA A 340 15.61 -24.37 -8.61
C ALA A 340 17.15 -24.30 -8.56
N SER A 341 17.79 -25.22 -7.86
CA SER A 341 19.26 -25.32 -7.78
C SER A 341 19.89 -25.58 -9.15
N ALA A 342 19.34 -26.50 -9.94
CA ALA A 342 19.77 -26.75 -11.31
C ALA A 342 19.59 -25.50 -12.20
N GLY A 343 18.48 -24.77 -12.01
CA GLY A 343 18.24 -23.48 -12.64
C GLY A 343 19.29 -22.42 -12.29
N LEU A 344 19.57 -22.24 -11.00
CA LEU A 344 20.53 -21.24 -10.54
C LEU A 344 21.95 -21.60 -10.97
N LEU A 345 22.33 -22.89 -10.91
CA LEU A 345 23.62 -23.36 -11.41
C LEU A 345 23.75 -23.13 -12.92
N GLY A 346 22.71 -23.42 -13.69
CA GLY A 346 22.67 -23.13 -15.12
C GLY A 346 22.81 -21.64 -15.43
N ALA A 347 22.18 -20.77 -14.62
CA ALA A 347 22.33 -19.32 -14.72
C ALA A 347 23.76 -18.84 -14.36
N ILE A 348 24.40 -19.44 -13.34
CA ILE A 348 25.79 -19.16 -12.98
C ILE A 348 26.71 -19.53 -14.14
N VAL A 349 26.60 -20.75 -14.66
CA VAL A 349 27.39 -21.23 -15.81
C VAL A 349 27.14 -20.35 -17.04
N ALA A 350 25.87 -20.03 -17.33
CA ALA A 350 25.51 -19.15 -18.43
C ALA A 350 26.14 -17.76 -18.30
N THR A 351 26.35 -17.26 -17.08
CA THR A 351 26.97 -15.96 -16.78
C THR A 351 28.46 -15.91 -17.10
N PHE A 352 29.16 -17.06 -17.11
CA PHE A 352 30.58 -17.14 -17.50
C PHE A 352 30.80 -17.59 -18.95
N LEU A 353 29.79 -18.16 -19.62
CA LEU A 353 29.90 -18.57 -21.01
C LEU A 353 29.87 -17.36 -21.98
N PRO A 354 30.97 -17.06 -22.70
CA PRO A 354 31.05 -15.89 -23.58
C PRO A 354 30.18 -16.03 -24.83
N GLY A 355 29.86 -17.26 -25.25
CA GLY A 355 29.03 -17.52 -26.44
C GLY A 355 27.55 -17.18 -26.30
N ILE A 356 27.08 -16.84 -25.09
CA ILE A 356 25.65 -16.53 -24.85
C ILE A 356 25.43 -15.02 -24.94
N GLY A 357 24.71 -14.56 -25.96
CA GLY A 357 24.37 -13.14 -26.10
C GLY A 357 23.50 -12.60 -24.95
N ALA A 358 23.51 -11.28 -24.72
CA ALA A 358 22.85 -10.64 -23.58
C ALA A 358 21.35 -10.98 -23.47
N ARG A 359 20.59 -10.92 -24.57
CA ARG A 359 19.13 -11.24 -24.57
C ARG A 359 18.85 -12.68 -24.12
N ASN A 360 19.67 -13.64 -24.57
CA ASN A 360 19.52 -15.05 -24.20
C ASN A 360 19.88 -15.28 -22.73
N TRP A 361 20.91 -14.59 -22.23
CA TRP A 361 21.30 -14.64 -20.83
C TRP A 361 20.23 -14.05 -19.90
N TYR A 362 19.57 -12.95 -20.30
CA TYR A 362 18.41 -12.42 -19.57
C TYR A 362 17.26 -13.43 -19.49
N ALA A 363 16.97 -14.15 -20.58
CA ALA A 363 15.93 -15.18 -20.58
C ALA A 363 16.26 -16.30 -19.57
N VAL A 364 17.52 -16.74 -19.49
CA VAL A 364 17.98 -17.73 -18.51
C VAL A 364 17.80 -17.22 -17.07
N LEU A 365 18.18 -15.97 -16.79
CA LEU A 365 18.00 -15.37 -15.46
C LEU A 365 16.53 -15.29 -15.03
N VAL A 366 15.66 -14.81 -15.92
CA VAL A 366 14.22 -14.67 -15.63
C VAL A 366 13.60 -16.04 -15.33
N VAL A 367 13.90 -17.04 -16.16
CA VAL A 367 13.36 -18.39 -15.99
C VAL A 367 13.92 -19.07 -14.74
N ALA A 368 15.22 -18.89 -14.42
CA ALA A 368 15.82 -19.43 -13.19
C ALA A 368 15.23 -18.80 -11.91
N ALA A 369 14.76 -17.55 -11.98
CA ALA A 369 14.16 -16.87 -10.83
C ALA A 369 12.79 -17.45 -10.45
N VAL A 370 12.00 -17.98 -11.40
CA VAL A 370 10.66 -18.53 -11.15
C VAL A 370 10.65 -19.66 -10.12
N PRO A 371 11.39 -20.79 -10.30
CA PRO A 371 11.39 -21.87 -9.33
C PRO A 371 12.02 -21.43 -8.00
N PHE A 372 12.95 -20.46 -8.01
CA PHE A 372 13.49 -19.88 -6.78
C PHE A 372 12.43 -19.12 -5.98
N VAL A 373 11.64 -18.26 -6.62
CA VAL A 373 10.54 -17.52 -5.94
C VAL A 373 9.52 -18.49 -5.36
N ILE A 374 9.16 -19.54 -6.10
CA ILE A 374 8.29 -20.61 -5.59
C ILE A 374 8.93 -21.29 -4.37
N GLY A 375 10.22 -21.61 -4.43
CA GLY A 375 10.97 -22.19 -3.30
C GLY A 375 11.00 -21.29 -2.06
N VAL A 376 11.12 -19.96 -2.22
CA VAL A 376 11.06 -19.01 -1.09
C VAL A 376 9.67 -18.96 -0.47
N ILE A 377 8.60 -19.00 -1.28
CA ILE A 377 7.23 -19.06 -0.76
C ILE A 377 7.01 -20.36 0.05
N GLN A 378 7.59 -21.48 -0.37
CA GLN A 378 7.49 -22.74 0.36
C GLN A 378 8.13 -22.69 1.75
N VAL A 379 9.15 -21.86 1.99
CA VAL A 379 9.76 -21.69 3.32
C VAL A 379 8.75 -21.20 4.37
N LEU A 380 7.67 -20.54 3.95
CA LEU A 380 6.58 -20.12 4.84
C LEU A 380 5.74 -21.30 5.35
N ILE A 381 5.70 -22.39 4.58
CA ILE A 381 4.93 -23.60 4.88
C ILE A 381 5.82 -24.59 5.63
N GLU A 382 6.98 -24.92 5.08
CA GLU A 382 7.89 -25.92 5.62
C GLU A 382 9.35 -25.54 5.34
N ARG A 383 10.19 -25.67 6.37
CA ARG A 383 11.59 -25.26 6.33
C ARG A 383 12.45 -26.50 6.13
N SER A 384 13.27 -26.54 5.08
CA SER A 384 14.10 -27.70 4.78
C SER A 384 15.54 -27.34 4.45
N GLY A 385 16.48 -28.27 4.66
CA GLY A 385 17.86 -28.11 4.18
C GLY A 385 17.94 -27.93 2.66
N TRP A 386 16.99 -28.49 1.89
CA TRP A 386 16.96 -28.36 0.44
C TRP A 386 16.70 -26.91 -0.01
N THR A 387 15.82 -26.19 0.68
CA THR A 387 15.59 -24.76 0.40
C THR A 387 16.81 -23.91 0.78
N ALA A 388 17.64 -24.35 1.74
CA ALA A 388 18.91 -23.69 2.03
C ALA A 388 19.90 -23.82 0.85
N LEU A 389 19.96 -24.98 0.20
CA LEU A 389 20.83 -25.19 -0.98
C LEU A 389 20.45 -24.26 -2.13
N SER A 390 19.18 -24.22 -2.53
CA SER A 390 18.73 -23.38 -3.63
C SER A 390 18.90 -21.89 -3.32
N THR A 391 18.63 -21.48 -2.08
CA THR A 391 18.83 -20.08 -1.66
C THR A 391 20.30 -19.70 -1.55
N GLY A 392 21.17 -20.63 -1.15
CA GLY A 392 22.62 -20.45 -1.17
C GLY A 392 23.15 -20.29 -2.60
N LEU A 393 22.63 -21.05 -3.57
CA LEU A 393 22.96 -20.85 -4.99
C LEU A 393 22.47 -19.50 -5.52
N MET A 394 21.32 -19.00 -5.05
CA MET A 394 20.88 -17.65 -5.39
C MET A 394 21.82 -16.60 -4.81
N PHE A 395 22.27 -16.75 -3.56
CA PHE A 395 23.30 -15.89 -2.97
C PHE A 395 24.59 -15.88 -3.81
N ILE A 396 25.07 -17.05 -4.23
CA ILE A 396 26.24 -17.20 -5.10
C ILE A 396 25.98 -16.52 -6.46
N LEU A 397 24.84 -16.74 -7.09
CA LEU A 397 24.47 -16.09 -8.35
C LEU A 397 24.43 -14.57 -8.19
N SER A 398 23.81 -14.04 -7.13
CA SER A 398 23.79 -12.62 -6.82
C SER A 398 25.20 -12.04 -6.63
N LEU A 399 26.09 -12.75 -5.93
CA LEU A 399 27.49 -12.37 -5.76
C LEU A 399 28.27 -12.40 -7.09
N VAL A 400 28.03 -13.40 -7.93
CA VAL A 400 28.58 -13.51 -9.29
C VAL A 400 28.10 -12.34 -10.15
N LEU A 401 26.81 -12.02 -10.13
CA LEU A 401 26.25 -10.88 -10.87
C LEU A 401 26.81 -9.55 -10.35
N LEU A 402 27.07 -9.42 -9.05
CA LEU A 402 27.66 -8.20 -8.50
C LEU A 402 29.13 -8.02 -8.96
N THR A 403 29.89 -9.11 -9.03
CA THR A 403 31.35 -9.08 -9.25
C THR A 403 31.78 -9.17 -10.72
N THR A 404 31.04 -9.90 -11.57
CA THR A 404 31.42 -10.20 -12.97
C THR A 404 31.31 -9.01 -13.92
N ARG A 405 32.21 -8.92 -14.91
CA ARG A 405 32.28 -7.83 -15.93
C ARG A 405 31.60 -8.20 -17.26
N ARG A 406 30.63 -9.11 -17.25
CA ARG A 406 29.97 -9.59 -18.47
C ARG A 406 29.34 -8.43 -19.27
N PRO A 407 29.53 -8.37 -20.61
CA PRO A 407 28.83 -7.42 -21.47
C PRO A 407 27.31 -7.67 -21.44
N GLY A 408 26.52 -6.60 -21.35
CA GLY A 408 25.05 -6.65 -21.27
C GLY A 408 24.46 -6.70 -19.85
N LEU A 409 25.29 -6.78 -18.81
CA LEU A 409 24.84 -6.71 -17.41
C LEU A 409 24.62 -5.25 -16.97
N THR A 410 23.35 -4.85 -16.90
CA THR A 410 22.93 -3.47 -16.59
C THR A 410 22.97 -3.14 -15.09
N ALA A 411 23.06 -1.85 -14.76
CA ALA A 411 23.00 -1.33 -13.39
C ALA A 411 21.79 -1.88 -12.57
N PRO A 412 20.53 -1.88 -13.06
CA PRO A 412 19.40 -2.38 -12.27
C PRO A 412 19.54 -3.86 -11.88
N VAL A 413 20.07 -4.71 -12.75
CA VAL A 413 20.30 -6.14 -12.41
C VAL A 413 21.31 -6.27 -11.28
N ARG A 414 22.38 -5.44 -11.29
CA ARG A 414 23.37 -5.44 -10.20
C ARG A 414 22.79 -4.93 -8.89
N ILE A 415 21.98 -3.89 -8.95
CA ILE A 415 21.30 -3.31 -7.77
C ILE A 415 20.37 -4.35 -7.15
N VAL A 416 19.57 -5.04 -7.97
CA VAL A 416 18.70 -6.14 -7.52
C VAL A 416 19.52 -7.30 -6.93
N ALA A 417 20.60 -7.71 -7.61
CA ALA A 417 21.49 -8.75 -7.11
C ALA A 417 22.11 -8.37 -5.75
N ALA A 418 22.56 -7.13 -5.60
CA ALA A 418 23.08 -6.62 -4.33
C ALA A 418 22.02 -6.66 -3.22
N GLY A 419 20.79 -6.23 -3.52
CA GLY A 419 19.66 -6.29 -2.58
C GLY A 419 19.29 -7.70 -2.14
N LEU A 420 19.53 -8.72 -2.98
CA LEU A 420 19.21 -10.12 -2.66
C LEU A 420 20.24 -10.81 -1.74
N LEU A 421 21.44 -10.26 -1.54
CA LEU A 421 22.51 -10.92 -0.78
C LEU A 421 22.11 -11.20 0.68
N VAL A 422 21.64 -10.19 1.42
CA VAL A 422 21.31 -10.34 2.84
C VAL A 422 20.08 -11.21 3.07
N PRO A 423 18.96 -11.02 2.34
CA PRO A 423 17.77 -11.86 2.51
C PRO A 423 18.01 -13.33 2.16
N THR A 424 18.77 -13.62 1.09
CA THR A 424 19.07 -15.01 0.70
C THR A 424 19.91 -15.70 1.77
N LEU A 425 20.95 -15.05 2.29
CA LEU A 425 21.78 -15.61 3.35
C LEU A 425 20.98 -15.79 4.67
N ALA A 426 20.06 -14.88 4.99
CA ALA A 426 19.18 -15.03 6.14
C ALA A 426 18.27 -16.26 6.02
N VAL A 427 17.67 -16.50 4.85
CA VAL A 427 16.86 -17.70 4.58
C VAL A 427 17.70 -18.98 4.68
N VAL A 428 18.95 -18.97 4.19
CA VAL A 428 19.88 -20.09 4.37
C VAL A 428 20.08 -20.41 5.85
N VAL A 429 20.33 -19.40 6.69
CA VAL A 429 20.48 -19.58 8.15
C VAL A 429 19.21 -20.16 8.77
N VAL A 430 18.03 -19.63 8.44
CA VAL A 430 16.74 -20.14 8.96
C VAL A 430 16.54 -21.61 8.59
N CYS A 431 16.77 -21.97 7.32
CA CYS A 431 16.57 -23.32 6.82
C CYS A 431 17.58 -24.32 7.38
N LEU A 432 18.86 -23.94 7.51
CA LEU A 432 19.88 -24.79 8.13
C LEU A 432 19.64 -25.00 9.63
N CYS A 433 19.27 -23.94 10.36
CA CYS A 433 18.94 -24.07 11.78
C CYS A 433 17.70 -24.96 11.98
N ALA A 434 16.70 -24.86 11.12
CA ALA A 434 15.52 -25.73 11.17
C ALA A 434 15.84 -27.21 10.89
N GLN A 435 16.86 -27.48 10.07
CA GLN A 435 17.28 -28.86 9.74
C GLN A 435 18.17 -29.48 10.82
N LEU A 436 19.06 -28.69 11.42
CA LEU A 436 20.11 -29.19 12.32
C LEU A 436 19.71 -29.20 13.81
N LEU A 437 18.72 -28.38 14.20
CA LEU A 437 18.30 -28.27 15.60
C LEU A 437 17.02 -29.08 15.84
N ALA A 438 17.05 -29.93 16.87
CA ALA A 438 15.90 -30.74 17.28
C ALA A 438 14.79 -29.90 17.96
N GLN A 439 15.12 -28.69 18.43
CA GLN A 439 14.19 -27.72 19.01
C GLN A 439 13.95 -26.56 18.05
N SER A 440 13.01 -25.65 18.38
CA SER A 440 12.79 -24.43 17.58
C SER A 440 14.11 -23.70 17.34
N GLY A 441 14.54 -23.63 16.08
CA GLY A 441 15.80 -22.95 15.73
C GLY A 441 15.77 -21.43 15.87
N SER A 442 14.65 -20.83 16.30
CA SER A 442 14.46 -19.37 16.38
C SER A 442 15.44 -18.67 17.34
N PRO A 443 15.73 -19.19 18.56
CA PRO A 443 16.69 -18.58 19.49
C PRO A 443 18.13 -18.52 18.96
N VAL A 444 18.49 -19.40 18.01
CA VAL A 444 19.84 -19.44 17.41
C VAL A 444 19.88 -18.71 16.07
N ALA A 445 18.89 -18.91 15.21
CA ALA A 445 18.84 -18.32 13.88
C ALA A 445 18.70 -16.79 13.91
N LEU A 446 17.82 -16.24 14.76
CA LEU A 446 17.54 -14.80 14.78
C LEU A 446 18.77 -13.96 15.21
N PRO A 447 19.55 -14.33 16.25
CA PRO A 447 20.80 -13.64 16.55
C PRO A 447 21.84 -13.73 15.43
N ILE A 448 21.98 -14.87 14.76
CA ILE A 448 22.90 -15.02 13.61
C ILE A 448 22.49 -14.05 12.49
N ILE A 449 21.19 -13.97 12.18
CA ILE A 449 20.68 -13.03 11.17
C ILE A 449 20.92 -11.58 11.60
N ALA A 450 20.76 -11.26 12.89
CA ALA A 450 21.09 -9.94 13.41
C ALA A 450 22.58 -9.59 13.22
N VAL A 451 23.49 -10.54 13.44
CA VAL A 451 24.93 -10.37 13.17
C VAL A 451 25.17 -10.14 11.67
N LEU A 452 24.52 -10.91 10.79
CA LEU A 452 24.62 -10.73 9.35
C LEU A 452 24.17 -9.31 8.92
N VAL A 453 23.05 -8.84 9.45
CA VAL A 453 22.55 -7.47 9.21
C VAL A 453 23.53 -6.42 9.73
N ALA A 454 24.07 -6.61 10.94
CA ALA A 454 25.05 -5.69 11.52
C ALA A 454 26.32 -5.58 10.66
N ILE A 455 26.86 -6.71 10.18
CA ILE A 455 28.03 -6.76 9.30
C ILE A 455 27.71 -6.12 7.94
N ALA A 456 26.54 -6.40 7.36
CA ALA A 456 26.13 -5.84 6.08
C ALA A 456 26.02 -4.30 6.14
N LEU A 457 25.46 -3.76 7.22
CA LEU A 457 25.36 -2.31 7.43
C LEU A 457 26.74 -1.67 7.64
N ALA A 458 27.65 -2.32 8.38
CA ALA A 458 29.00 -1.81 8.62
C ALA A 458 29.90 -1.87 7.37
N SER A 459 29.69 -2.86 6.49
CA SER A 459 30.54 -3.10 5.31
C SER A 459 30.12 -2.34 4.05
N GLY A 460 29.02 -1.59 4.07
CA GLY A 460 28.48 -0.92 2.87
C GLY A 460 29.46 0.01 2.14
N VAL A 461 30.32 0.74 2.86
CA VAL A 461 31.37 1.58 2.25
C VAL A 461 32.45 0.72 1.60
N LEU A 462 32.98 -0.27 2.32
CA LEU A 462 33.99 -1.20 1.80
C LEU A 462 33.53 -1.89 0.53
N ILE A 463 32.26 -2.32 0.47
CA ILE A 463 31.68 -2.96 -0.72
C ILE A 463 31.61 -1.97 -1.88
N SER A 464 31.20 -0.73 -1.63
CA SER A 464 31.14 0.33 -2.66
C SER A 464 32.53 0.64 -3.22
N ASP A 465 33.52 0.82 -2.35
CA ASP A 465 34.91 1.11 -2.72
C ASP A 465 35.54 -0.04 -3.50
N LEU A 466 35.30 -1.29 -3.09
CA LEU A 466 35.74 -2.48 -3.81
C LEU A 466 35.11 -2.59 -5.21
N LEU A 467 33.85 -2.17 -5.37
CA LEU A 467 33.20 -2.13 -6.68
C LEU A 467 33.83 -1.06 -7.56
N VAL A 468 34.07 0.15 -7.05
CA VAL A 468 34.76 1.22 -7.77
C VAL A 468 36.18 0.80 -8.14
N ALA A 469 36.94 0.21 -7.22
CA ALA A 469 38.28 -0.31 -7.47
C ALA A 469 38.31 -1.43 -8.53
N ARG A 470 37.21 -2.19 -8.66
CA ARG A 470 36.99 -3.15 -9.74
C ARG A 470 36.43 -2.51 -11.01
N GLY A 471 36.59 -1.20 -11.19
CA GLY A 471 36.31 -0.46 -12.43
C GLY A 471 34.81 -0.29 -12.71
N ARG A 472 34.00 -0.07 -11.66
CA ARG A 472 32.56 0.19 -11.80
C ARG A 472 32.24 1.66 -11.64
N ASP A 473 31.23 2.10 -12.37
CA ASP A 473 30.67 3.44 -12.24
C ASP A 473 30.19 3.70 -10.82
N GLU A 474 30.52 4.89 -10.32
CA GLU A 474 30.19 5.32 -8.96
C GLU A 474 28.69 5.28 -8.67
N SER A 475 27.86 5.62 -9.67
CA SER A 475 26.38 5.55 -9.57
C SER A 475 25.88 4.12 -9.34
N THR A 476 26.48 3.14 -10.00
CA THR A 476 26.11 1.73 -9.85
C THR A 476 26.60 1.16 -8.53
N ALA A 477 27.81 1.54 -8.10
CA ALA A 477 28.36 1.15 -6.79
C ALA A 477 27.54 1.74 -5.64
N ALA A 478 27.12 3.00 -5.75
CA ALA A 478 26.23 3.65 -4.78
C ALA A 478 24.84 2.99 -4.76
N GLY A 479 24.27 2.67 -5.93
CA GLY A 479 23.00 1.95 -6.05
C GLY A 479 23.04 0.55 -5.41
N ALA A 480 24.09 -0.22 -5.66
CA ALA A 480 24.29 -1.54 -5.06
C ALA A 480 24.43 -1.47 -3.54
N ARG A 481 25.19 -0.48 -3.03
CA ARG A 481 25.31 -0.22 -1.59
C ARG A 481 23.97 0.13 -0.97
N MET A 482 23.20 1.04 -1.56
CA MET A 482 21.88 1.41 -1.04
C MET A 482 20.93 0.21 -1.01
N ALA A 483 20.98 -0.67 -2.02
CA ALA A 483 20.18 -1.88 -2.04
C ALA A 483 20.55 -2.87 -0.92
N ILE A 484 21.85 -3.04 -0.62
CA ILE A 484 22.32 -3.86 0.51
C ILE A 484 21.89 -3.24 1.84
N GLU A 485 22.08 -1.93 2.04
CA GLU A 485 21.65 -1.23 3.26
C GLU A 485 20.14 -1.35 3.46
N ALA A 486 19.34 -1.15 2.40
CA ALA A 486 17.88 -1.24 2.45
C ALA A 486 17.39 -2.66 2.74
N SER A 487 17.94 -3.67 2.06
CA SER A 487 17.55 -5.06 2.30
C SER A 487 18.00 -5.57 3.66
N ALA A 488 19.17 -5.16 4.14
CA ALA A 488 19.65 -5.46 5.49
C ALA A 488 18.74 -4.85 6.57
N LEU A 489 18.34 -3.58 6.43
CA LEU A 489 17.38 -2.95 7.36
C LEU A 489 16.03 -3.66 7.35
N LEU A 490 15.50 -4.01 6.17
CA LEU A 490 14.25 -4.75 6.05
C LEU A 490 14.36 -6.14 6.72
N THR A 491 15.45 -6.87 6.47
CA THR A 491 15.73 -8.15 7.15
C THR A 491 15.84 -7.96 8.65
N GLY A 492 16.48 -6.89 9.13
CA GLY A 492 16.57 -6.54 10.55
C GLY A 492 15.19 -6.30 11.19
N VAL A 493 14.32 -5.54 10.53
CA VAL A 493 12.93 -5.28 11.00
C VAL A 493 12.15 -6.59 11.08
N ILE A 494 12.22 -7.43 10.05
CA ILE A 494 11.57 -8.75 10.06
C ILE A 494 12.12 -9.61 11.20
N THR A 495 13.43 -9.58 11.44
CA THR A 495 14.08 -10.35 12.53
C THR A 495 13.60 -9.88 13.90
N VAL A 496 13.50 -8.57 14.14
CA VAL A 496 12.95 -8.02 15.40
C VAL A 496 11.48 -8.41 15.56
N GLY A 497 10.67 -8.27 14.51
CA GLY A 497 9.26 -8.67 14.55
C GLY A 497 9.09 -10.15 14.88
N LEU A 498 9.88 -11.02 14.25
CA LEU A 498 9.87 -12.46 14.55
C LEU A 498 10.36 -12.75 15.96
N ALA A 499 11.36 -12.03 16.48
CA ALA A 499 11.88 -12.22 17.83
C ALA A 499 10.85 -11.83 18.92
N LEU A 500 10.01 -10.83 18.65
CA LEU A 500 8.99 -10.36 19.60
C LEU A 500 7.67 -11.16 19.50
N VAL A 501 7.26 -11.55 18.29
CA VAL A 501 5.95 -12.20 18.07
C VAL A 501 6.01 -13.71 18.26
N ARG A 502 7.14 -14.36 17.95
CA ARG A 502 7.24 -15.81 18.14
C ARG A 502 7.52 -16.16 19.59
N GLU A 503 6.57 -16.83 20.22
CA GLU A 503 6.70 -17.40 21.57
C GLU A 503 7.99 -18.19 21.76
N ALA A 504 8.40 -18.96 20.74
CA ALA A 504 9.60 -19.79 20.79
C ALA A 504 10.93 -19.01 20.83
N ALA A 505 10.97 -17.72 20.52
CA ALA A 505 12.17 -16.88 20.66
C ALA A 505 12.29 -16.30 22.06
N GLY A 506 11.17 -15.86 22.65
CA GLY A 506 11.12 -15.23 23.97
C GLY A 506 11.86 -13.89 24.04
N LEU A 507 11.69 -13.20 25.18
CA LEU A 507 12.28 -11.88 25.40
C LEU A 507 13.82 -11.89 25.44
N GLY A 508 14.44 -13.01 25.85
CA GLY A 508 15.90 -13.18 25.87
C GLY A 508 16.52 -13.05 24.49
N THR A 509 15.95 -13.74 23.50
CA THR A 509 16.39 -13.67 22.10
C THR A 509 16.14 -12.29 21.52
N ALA A 510 14.98 -11.68 21.80
CA ALA A 510 14.68 -10.31 21.36
C ALA A 510 15.70 -9.30 21.90
N CYS A 511 16.06 -9.39 23.19
CA CYS A 511 17.09 -8.56 23.79
C CYS A 511 18.44 -8.70 23.06
N LEU A 512 18.90 -9.94 22.84
CA LEU A 512 20.16 -10.21 22.14
C LEU A 512 20.16 -9.68 20.70
N VAL A 513 19.10 -9.95 19.94
CA VAL A 513 18.92 -9.45 18.56
C VAL A 513 19.00 -7.93 18.51
N LEU A 514 18.31 -7.25 19.42
CA LEU A 514 18.29 -5.80 19.48
C LEU A 514 19.63 -5.20 19.90
N ILE A 515 20.38 -5.84 20.81
CA ILE A 515 21.76 -5.42 21.12
C ILE A 515 22.66 -5.52 19.88
N VAL A 516 22.63 -6.65 19.18
CA VAL A 516 23.47 -6.87 18.00
C VAL A 516 23.14 -5.87 16.88
N LEU A 517 21.84 -5.67 16.58
CA LEU A 517 21.41 -4.67 15.60
C LEU A 517 21.78 -3.25 16.05
N GLY A 518 21.68 -2.95 17.34
CA GLY A 518 22.06 -1.66 17.91
C GLY A 518 23.55 -1.35 17.73
N VAL A 519 24.42 -2.33 17.98
CA VAL A 519 25.87 -2.23 17.75
C VAL A 519 26.17 -2.09 16.25
N GLY A 520 25.52 -2.90 15.40
CA GLY A 520 25.68 -2.83 13.95
C GLY A 520 25.30 -1.47 13.37
N ALA A 521 24.17 -0.92 13.80
CA ALA A 521 23.72 0.41 13.39
C ALA A 521 24.64 1.54 13.90
N ALA A 522 25.20 1.40 15.11
CA ALA A 522 26.20 2.33 15.64
C ALA A 522 27.51 2.27 14.83
N LEU A 523 27.99 1.06 14.51
CA LEU A 523 29.17 0.88 13.64
C LEU A 523 28.94 1.47 12.26
N ALA A 524 27.76 1.28 11.66
CA ALA A 524 27.40 1.92 10.39
C ALA A 524 27.35 3.46 10.51
N ALA A 525 26.90 3.99 11.64
CA ALA A 525 26.89 5.43 11.88
C ALA A 525 28.31 6.01 11.98
N VAL A 526 29.23 5.30 12.64
CA VAL A 526 30.62 5.72 12.86
C VAL A 526 31.49 5.50 11.63
N LEU A 527 31.51 4.27 11.10
CA LEU A 527 32.39 3.87 9.99
C LEU A 527 31.89 4.40 8.64
N ALA A 528 30.57 4.39 8.43
CA ALA A 528 29.98 4.78 7.15
C ALA A 528 29.38 6.20 7.14
N GLY A 529 29.52 6.96 8.24
CA GLY A 529 29.06 8.34 8.37
C GLY A 529 27.53 8.51 8.26
N ARG A 530 26.75 7.44 8.47
CA ARG A 530 25.30 7.44 8.25
C ARG A 530 24.53 7.96 9.46
N ARG A 531 23.90 9.12 9.31
CA ARG A 531 23.12 9.74 10.40
C ARG A 531 21.93 8.89 10.87
N TYR A 532 21.29 8.14 9.97
CA TYR A 532 20.16 7.28 10.33
C TYR A 532 20.57 6.15 11.29
N GLY A 533 21.83 5.70 11.24
CA GLY A 533 22.33 4.61 12.08
C GLY A 533 22.25 4.93 13.58
N TRP A 534 22.41 6.20 13.97
CA TRP A 534 22.24 6.63 15.36
C TRP A 534 20.80 6.45 15.86
N TRP A 535 19.80 6.70 15.01
CA TRP A 535 18.39 6.54 15.37
C TRP A 535 18.00 5.06 15.46
N VAL A 536 18.45 4.25 14.49
CA VAL A 536 18.24 2.80 14.50
C VAL A 536 18.90 2.18 15.74
N SER A 537 20.13 2.59 16.05
CA SER A 537 20.86 2.14 17.24
C SER A 537 20.14 2.49 18.54
N ALA A 538 19.66 3.74 18.68
CA ALA A 538 18.90 4.19 19.84
C ALA A 538 17.59 3.39 20.00
N ALA A 539 16.85 3.16 18.92
CA ALA A 539 15.62 2.36 18.94
C ALA A 539 15.91 0.90 19.34
N SER A 540 16.95 0.30 18.78
CA SER A 540 17.34 -1.07 19.09
C SER A 540 17.79 -1.22 20.56
N PHE A 541 18.66 -0.35 21.07
CA PHE A 541 19.07 -0.41 22.48
C PHE A 541 17.92 -0.12 23.45
N THR A 542 16.99 0.77 23.09
CA THR A 542 15.79 1.03 23.90
C THR A 542 14.90 -0.21 23.96
N GLY A 543 14.65 -0.84 22.82
CA GLY A 543 13.91 -2.10 22.78
C GLY A 543 14.61 -3.21 23.56
N ALA A 544 15.94 -3.30 23.49
CA ALA A 544 16.71 -4.30 24.24
C ALA A 544 16.60 -4.09 25.75
N LEU A 545 16.65 -2.83 26.20
CA LEU A 545 16.45 -2.46 27.60
C LEU A 545 15.04 -2.83 28.08
N TRP A 546 14.01 -2.57 27.26
CA TRP A 546 12.65 -2.99 27.55
C TRP A 546 12.53 -4.50 27.66
N SER A 547 13.15 -5.25 26.75
CA SER A 547 13.20 -6.71 26.84
C SER A 547 13.91 -7.19 28.11
N ALA A 548 15.01 -6.54 28.51
CA ALA A 548 15.74 -6.88 29.74
C ALA A 548 14.93 -6.62 31.02
N TRP A 549 14.20 -5.50 31.08
CA TRP A 549 13.29 -5.20 32.20
C TRP A 549 12.11 -6.15 32.28
N ALA A 550 11.54 -6.52 31.14
CA ALA A 550 10.47 -7.50 31.10
C ALA A 550 10.97 -8.88 31.56
N LEU A 551 12.19 -9.28 31.19
CA LEU A 551 12.83 -10.51 31.69
C LEU A 551 13.09 -10.47 33.20
N ALA A 552 13.45 -9.31 33.74
CA ALA A 552 13.67 -9.12 35.17
C ALA A 552 12.35 -9.00 35.98
N GLY A 553 11.19 -9.14 35.33
CA GLY A 553 9.88 -9.03 35.99
C GLY A 553 9.50 -7.61 36.41
N VAL A 554 10.14 -6.58 35.86
CA VAL A 554 9.87 -5.19 36.21
C VAL A 554 8.57 -4.74 35.55
N ALA A 555 7.54 -4.47 36.36
CA ALA A 555 6.23 -4.00 35.90
C ALA A 555 6.07 -2.46 35.98
N LEU A 556 7.04 -1.75 36.56
CA LEU A 556 7.01 -0.30 36.75
C LEU A 556 7.13 0.45 35.41
N PRO A 557 6.13 1.24 34.99
CA PRO A 557 6.18 2.02 33.73
C PRO A 557 7.40 2.95 33.65
N GLU A 558 7.85 3.47 34.78
CA GLU A 558 9.01 4.37 34.91
C GLU A 558 10.30 3.72 34.42
N ALA A 559 10.46 2.41 34.63
CA ALA A 559 11.63 1.67 34.18
C ALA A 559 11.72 1.62 32.64
N TYR A 560 10.58 1.68 31.95
CA TYR A 560 10.51 1.68 30.49
C TYR A 560 10.58 3.10 29.90
N LEU A 561 10.07 4.10 30.62
CA LEU A 561 9.96 5.48 30.14
C LEU A 561 11.19 6.34 30.47
N LEU A 562 11.67 6.32 31.72
CA LEU A 562 12.69 7.26 32.19
C LEU A 562 14.07 7.04 31.54
N PRO A 563 14.62 5.82 31.46
CA PRO A 563 15.96 5.65 30.89
C PRO A 563 16.12 6.18 29.45
N PRO A 564 15.24 5.85 28.47
CA PRO A 564 15.38 6.38 27.12
C PRO A 564 15.10 7.88 27.05
N ALA A 565 14.15 8.39 27.84
CA ALA A 565 13.79 9.80 27.88
C ALA A 565 14.93 10.68 28.44
N LEU A 566 15.54 10.24 29.55
CA LEU A 566 16.71 10.89 30.14
C LEU A 566 17.94 10.74 29.25
N GLY A 567 18.13 9.58 28.60
CA GLY A 567 19.18 9.37 27.60
C GLY A 567 19.11 10.40 26.48
N ALA A 568 17.92 10.63 25.91
CA ALA A 568 17.69 11.66 24.89
C ALA A 568 17.99 13.07 25.42
N ALA A 569 17.56 13.41 26.63
CA ALA A 569 17.82 14.70 27.26
C ALA A 569 19.33 14.93 27.49
N VAL A 570 20.06 13.93 27.99
CA VAL A 570 21.51 13.98 28.21
C VAL A 570 22.25 14.13 26.88
N VAL A 571 21.89 13.35 25.85
CA VAL A 571 22.48 13.48 24.50
C VAL A 571 22.24 14.88 23.95
N ALA A 572 21.04 15.44 24.11
CA ALA A 572 20.73 16.80 23.68
C ALA A 572 21.57 17.86 24.41
N VAL A 573 21.77 17.71 25.73
CA VAL A 573 22.67 18.57 26.52
C VAL A 573 24.10 18.48 25.99
N VAL A 574 24.63 17.28 25.78
CA VAL A 574 26.00 17.06 25.27
C VAL A 574 26.17 17.65 23.87
N LEU A 575 25.23 17.43 22.95
CA LEU A 575 25.25 18.00 21.60
C LEU A 575 25.23 19.53 21.64
N THR A 576 24.41 20.10 22.53
CA THR A 576 24.31 21.55 22.71
C THR A 576 25.60 22.13 23.31
N MET A 577 26.23 21.47 24.27
CA MET A 577 27.56 21.84 24.77
C MET A 577 28.62 21.79 23.67
N ARG A 578 28.53 20.81 22.76
CA ARG A 578 29.40 20.69 21.57
C ARG A 578 29.10 21.71 20.46
N GLY A 579 28.05 22.52 20.61
CA GLY A 579 27.72 23.62 19.68
C GLY A 579 26.64 23.28 18.65
N ARG A 580 25.96 22.13 18.77
CA ARG A 580 24.82 21.77 17.92
C ARG A 580 23.52 21.95 18.72
N PRO A 581 22.66 22.92 18.39
CA PRO A 581 21.44 23.16 19.16
C PRO A 581 20.49 21.96 19.02
N ALA A 582 20.24 21.24 20.11
CA ALA A 582 19.40 20.04 20.15
C ALA A 582 18.11 20.25 20.96
N VAL A 583 17.48 21.42 20.79
CA VAL A 583 16.30 21.87 21.56
C VAL A 583 15.15 20.88 21.46
N GLY A 584 14.85 20.39 20.25
CA GLY A 584 13.76 19.44 20.02
C GLY A 584 13.98 18.09 20.71
N LEU A 585 15.22 17.57 20.69
CA LEU A 585 15.56 16.30 21.34
C LEU A 585 15.47 16.41 22.87
N PHE A 586 15.94 17.53 23.43
CA PHE A 586 15.82 17.81 24.86
C PHE A 586 14.35 17.95 25.28
N ALA A 587 13.57 18.74 24.55
CA ALA A 587 12.15 18.95 24.84
C ALA A 587 11.36 17.65 24.73
N ALA A 588 11.58 16.84 23.68
CA ALA A 588 10.91 15.55 23.51
C ALA A 588 11.27 14.58 24.65
N GLY A 589 12.56 14.40 24.94
CA GLY A 589 13.02 13.52 26.02
C GLY A 589 12.48 13.95 27.38
N ALA A 590 12.62 15.23 27.72
CA ALA A 590 12.19 15.76 29.02
C ALA A 590 10.65 15.72 29.18
N THR A 591 9.88 16.00 28.12
CA THR A 591 8.40 15.88 28.16
C THR A 591 7.94 14.43 28.27
N ILE A 592 8.57 13.50 27.55
CA ILE A 592 8.27 12.05 27.68
C ILE A 592 8.60 11.53 29.09
N ALA A 593 9.61 12.11 29.74
CA ALA A 593 9.95 11.75 31.12
C ALA A 593 8.91 12.22 32.16
N THR A 594 8.18 13.32 31.89
CA THR A 594 7.29 13.94 32.90
C THR A 594 5.81 13.76 32.61
N VAL A 595 5.34 14.09 31.39
CA VAL A 595 3.90 14.17 31.09
C VAL A 595 3.19 12.82 31.19
N PRO A 596 3.72 11.70 30.65
CA PRO A 596 3.11 10.39 30.88
C PRO A 596 3.02 10.01 32.35
N LEU A 597 3.96 10.44 33.18
CA LEU A 597 3.94 10.19 34.62
C LEU A 597 2.91 11.06 35.35
N ASP A 598 2.73 12.31 34.93
CA ASP A 598 1.62 13.16 35.42
C ASP A 598 0.25 12.56 35.06
N VAL A 599 0.11 12.00 33.85
CA VAL A 599 -1.13 11.31 33.42
C VAL A 599 -1.35 10.02 34.21
N LEU A 600 -0.29 9.22 34.40
CA LEU A 600 -0.35 8.01 35.23
C LEU A 600 -0.73 8.37 36.67
N LEU A 601 -0.19 9.47 37.20
CA LEU A 601 -0.53 9.99 38.52
C LEU A 601 -1.98 10.46 38.56
N ALA A 602 -2.52 11.07 37.52
CA ALA A 602 -3.91 11.54 37.52
C ALA A 602 -4.95 10.40 37.42
N VAL A 603 -4.66 9.35 36.63
CA VAL A 603 -5.62 8.28 36.29
C VAL A 603 -5.40 7.00 37.12
N GLY A 604 -4.23 6.83 37.72
CA GLY A 604 -3.86 5.60 38.42
C GLY A 604 -4.80 5.25 39.58
N PRO A 605 -4.87 3.96 39.97
CA PRO A 605 -5.69 3.53 41.11
C PRO A 605 -5.24 4.23 42.39
N GLY A 606 -6.17 4.33 43.35
CA GLY A 606 -5.89 4.85 44.69
C GLY A 606 -4.91 3.98 45.45
N SER A 607 -4.05 4.57 46.26
CA SER A 607 -3.13 3.83 47.13
C SER A 607 -2.96 4.49 48.49
N ASP A 608 -2.82 3.68 49.54
CA ASP A 608 -2.44 4.13 50.88
C ASP A 608 -0.92 4.30 51.04
N ASP A 609 -0.14 3.89 50.03
CA ASP A 609 1.31 4.05 49.99
C ASP A 609 1.74 5.50 49.80
N VAL A 610 2.98 5.81 50.22
CA VAL A 610 3.58 7.12 50.00
C VAL A 610 3.58 7.46 48.49
N PRO A 611 3.03 8.61 48.06
CA PRO A 611 2.93 8.98 46.65
C PRO A 611 4.28 9.49 46.10
N TRP A 612 5.26 8.58 46.06
CA TRP A 612 6.63 8.84 45.65
C TRP A 612 6.75 9.42 44.24
N ARG A 613 5.79 9.10 43.34
CA ARG A 613 5.71 9.67 41.99
C ARG A 613 5.48 11.17 42.02
N ALA A 614 4.53 11.63 42.82
CA ALA A 614 4.21 13.05 42.97
C ALA A 614 5.39 13.81 43.56
N PHE A 615 6.00 13.27 44.62
CA PHE A 615 7.19 13.87 45.23
C PHE A 615 8.40 13.87 44.31
N GLY A 616 8.61 12.79 43.56
CA GLY A 616 9.70 12.66 42.58
C GLY A 616 9.57 13.68 41.44
N LEU A 617 8.37 13.85 40.87
CA LEU A 617 8.10 14.84 39.82
C LEU A 617 8.20 16.27 40.34
N LEU A 618 7.67 16.56 41.53
CA LEU A 618 7.80 17.87 42.15
C LEU A 618 9.27 18.22 42.44
N ALA A 619 10.04 17.27 42.97
CA ALA A 619 11.48 17.42 43.17
C ALA A 619 12.22 17.61 41.83
N ALA A 620 11.84 16.87 40.78
CA ALA A 620 12.37 17.05 39.43
C ALA A 620 12.07 18.46 38.87
N GLY A 621 10.87 19.00 39.10
CA GLY A 621 10.51 20.37 38.73
C GLY A 621 11.39 21.41 39.42
N TRP A 622 11.56 21.30 40.74
CA TRP A 622 12.41 22.21 41.51
C TRP A 622 13.89 22.12 41.15
N THR A 623 14.41 20.91 40.92
CA THR A 623 15.80 20.70 40.49
C THR A 623 16.03 21.29 39.09
N LEU A 624 15.12 21.10 38.14
CA LEU A 624 15.21 21.71 36.80
C LEU A 624 15.19 23.24 36.87
N ILE A 625 14.35 23.84 37.72
CA ILE A 625 14.36 25.28 37.99
C ILE A 625 15.75 25.71 38.51
N GLY A 626 16.29 25.02 39.51
CA GLY A 626 17.62 25.30 40.07
C GLY A 626 18.73 25.21 39.02
N VAL A 627 18.73 24.15 38.20
CA VAL A 627 19.70 23.95 37.11
C VAL A 627 19.60 25.08 36.08
N THR A 628 18.39 25.50 35.70
CA THR A 628 18.23 26.61 34.73
C THR A 628 18.77 27.95 35.27
N VAL A 629 18.72 28.17 36.59
CA VAL A 629 19.31 29.35 37.25
C VAL A 629 20.83 29.27 37.25
N LEU A 630 21.40 28.09 37.53
CA LEU A 630 22.85 27.87 37.45
C LEU A 630 23.37 28.08 36.02
N VAL A 631 22.67 27.54 35.01
CA VAL A 631 23.02 27.73 33.59
C VAL A 631 22.90 29.19 33.16
N ALA A 632 21.94 29.95 33.69
CA ALA A 632 21.83 31.39 33.42
C ALA A 632 23.06 32.15 33.91
N ARG A 633 23.55 31.82 35.11
CA ARG A 633 24.69 32.47 35.78
C ARG A 633 26.06 31.99 35.31
N ALA A 634 26.13 30.88 34.59
CA ALA A 634 27.39 30.30 34.15
C ALA A 634 28.16 31.20 33.17
N SER A 635 29.45 31.42 33.46
CA SER A 635 30.39 32.20 32.63
C SER A 635 31.11 31.33 31.58
N SER A 636 31.20 30.01 31.79
CA SER A 636 31.97 29.13 30.93
C SER A 636 31.35 29.04 29.51
N PRO A 637 32.17 29.04 28.45
CA PRO A 637 31.68 29.08 27.08
C PRO A 637 30.83 27.86 26.71
N ARG A 638 31.10 26.69 27.32
CA ARG A 638 30.31 25.46 27.13
C ARG A 638 28.92 25.56 27.78
N LEU A 639 28.81 26.09 28.99
CA LEU A 639 27.52 26.23 29.69
C LEU A 639 26.66 27.36 29.12
N ARG A 640 27.27 28.42 28.58
CA ARG A 640 26.51 29.47 27.86
C ARG A 640 25.70 28.91 26.69
N ARG A 641 26.21 27.88 25.99
CA ARG A 641 25.50 27.23 24.88
C ARG A 641 24.21 26.55 25.34
N LEU A 642 24.14 26.08 26.58
CA LEU A 642 22.93 25.46 27.16
C LEU A 642 21.79 26.44 27.41
N ARG A 643 22.02 27.76 27.31
CA ARG A 643 20.96 28.77 27.50
C ARG A 643 19.79 28.57 26.54
N VAL A 644 20.03 28.01 25.36
CA VAL A 644 18.98 27.69 24.37
C VAL A 644 18.01 26.62 24.90
N LEU A 645 18.43 25.76 25.84
CA LEU A 645 17.59 24.74 26.48
C LEU A 645 16.79 25.26 27.68
N ARG A 646 17.00 26.52 28.12
CA ARG A 646 16.32 27.04 29.32
C ARG A 646 14.81 27.12 29.16
N ALA A 647 14.33 27.60 28.01
CA ALA A 647 12.90 27.69 27.75
C ALA A 647 12.18 26.32 27.80
N PRO A 648 12.62 25.27 27.09
CA PRO A 648 11.99 23.95 27.21
C PRO A 648 12.19 23.32 28.59
N ALA A 649 13.33 23.52 29.25
CA ALA A 649 13.56 23.02 30.62
C ALA A 649 12.60 23.64 31.64
N LEU A 650 12.34 24.95 31.53
CA LEU A 650 11.38 25.66 32.38
C LEU A 650 9.94 25.19 32.10
N GLY A 651 9.58 24.97 30.83
CA GLY A 651 8.28 24.42 30.47
C GLY A 651 8.03 23.03 31.08
N VAL A 652 9.02 22.13 30.96
CA VAL A 652 8.96 20.78 31.56
C VAL A 652 8.96 20.84 33.09
N ALA A 653 9.72 21.76 33.68
CA ALA A 653 9.69 21.95 35.13
C ALA A 653 8.31 22.38 35.63
N GLY A 654 7.61 23.23 34.87
CA GLY A 654 6.23 23.62 35.17
C GLY A 654 5.25 22.45 35.06
N ALA A 655 5.41 21.60 34.03
CA ALA A 655 4.61 20.38 33.89
C ALA A 655 4.84 19.42 35.08
N ALA A 656 6.11 19.12 35.40
CA ALA A 656 6.45 18.24 36.52
C ALA A 656 5.99 18.80 37.89
N ALA A 657 5.96 20.12 38.05
CA ALA A 657 5.43 20.75 39.27
C ALA A 657 3.91 20.56 39.42
N ALA A 658 3.17 20.36 38.33
CA ALA A 658 1.73 20.11 38.39
C ALA A 658 1.39 18.81 39.12
N ALA A 659 2.32 17.85 39.21
CA ALA A 659 2.19 16.64 40.02
C ALA A 659 1.78 16.93 41.48
N GLY A 660 2.27 18.03 42.07
CA GLY A 660 1.89 18.44 43.41
C GLY A 660 0.41 18.81 43.52
N THR A 661 -0.12 19.55 42.55
CA THR A 661 -1.55 19.88 42.46
C THR A 661 -2.40 18.64 42.18
N ILE A 662 -1.95 17.75 41.28
CA ILE A 662 -2.66 16.50 40.96
C ILE A 662 -2.78 15.62 42.21
N GLN A 663 -1.71 15.48 42.98
CA GLN A 663 -1.74 14.71 44.22
C GLN A 663 -2.63 15.34 45.29
N ALA A 664 -2.62 16.67 45.42
CA ALA A 664 -3.53 17.38 46.33
C ALA A 664 -5.01 17.16 45.95
N VAL A 665 -5.34 17.15 44.67
CA VAL A 665 -6.68 16.77 44.19
C VAL A 665 -7.03 15.34 44.59
N ARG A 666 -6.10 14.39 44.40
CA ARG A 666 -6.34 12.97 44.74
C ARG A 666 -6.60 12.78 46.23
N TRP A 667 -5.84 13.46 47.10
CA TRP A 667 -6.10 13.47 48.54
C TRP A 667 -7.45 14.09 48.88
N GLY A 668 -7.78 15.26 48.31
CA GLY A 668 -9.07 15.92 48.60
C GLY A 668 -10.29 15.12 48.14
N VAL A 669 -10.21 14.41 47.01
CA VAL A 669 -11.30 13.52 46.54
C VAL A 669 -11.37 12.21 47.36
N GLY A 670 -10.40 11.94 48.22
CA GLY A 670 -10.30 10.69 48.97
C GLY A 670 -9.89 9.50 48.11
N ARG A 671 -9.21 9.72 46.96
CA ARG A 671 -8.65 8.64 46.14
C ARG A 671 -7.39 8.04 46.76
N ASP A 672 -6.59 8.86 47.44
CA ASP A 672 -5.41 8.43 48.18
C ASP A 672 -5.52 8.89 49.64
N ALA A 673 -4.94 8.13 50.56
CA ALA A 673 -4.83 8.55 51.96
C ALA A 673 -3.84 9.72 52.11
N ALA A 674 -4.25 10.78 52.82
CA ALA A 674 -3.38 11.90 53.13
C ALA A 674 -2.41 11.52 54.28
N PRO A 675 -1.08 11.68 54.11
CA PRO A 675 -0.09 11.10 55.02
C PRO A 675 -0.01 11.74 56.42
N LEU A 676 -0.64 12.89 56.66
CA LEU A 676 -0.45 13.71 57.87
C LEU A 676 -1.76 14.17 58.54
N ALA A 677 -2.91 13.56 58.23
CA ALA A 677 -4.19 14.13 58.64
C ALA A 677 -5.28 13.10 58.96
N PRO A 678 -5.52 12.79 60.25
CA PRO A 678 -6.73 12.07 60.66
C PRO A 678 -7.98 12.98 60.69
N SER A 679 -7.85 14.28 60.39
CA SER A 679 -8.93 15.28 60.43
C SER A 679 -9.08 16.03 59.11
N ALA A 680 -10.30 16.47 58.82
CA ALA A 680 -10.67 17.24 57.62
C ALA A 680 -9.77 18.46 57.38
N ILE A 681 -9.47 19.23 58.45
CA ILE A 681 -8.60 20.39 58.37
C ILE A 681 -7.14 20.01 58.05
N GLY A 682 -6.68 18.86 58.53
CA GLY A 682 -5.35 18.36 58.19
C GLY A 682 -5.23 18.02 56.71
N VAL A 683 -6.27 17.40 56.12
CA VAL A 683 -6.30 17.09 54.68
C VAL A 683 -6.22 18.39 53.88
N LEU A 684 -7.04 19.39 54.23
CA LEU A 684 -7.00 20.72 53.61
C LEU A 684 -5.61 21.37 53.68
N LEU A 685 -4.95 21.34 54.85
CA LEU A 685 -3.62 21.93 55.03
C LEU A 685 -2.55 21.20 54.23
N THR A 686 -2.61 19.87 54.13
CA THR A 686 -1.68 19.09 53.30
C THR A 686 -1.88 19.37 51.80
N CYS A 687 -3.13 19.45 51.33
CA CYS A 687 -3.47 19.84 49.97
C CYS A 687 -3.01 21.27 49.66
N ALA A 688 -3.22 22.22 50.58
CA ALA A 688 -2.76 23.60 50.45
C ALA A 688 -1.22 23.69 50.44
N GLY A 689 -0.52 22.97 51.33
CA GLY A 689 0.94 22.97 51.38
C GLY A 689 1.56 22.45 50.08
N LEU A 690 1.08 21.31 49.57
CA LEU A 690 1.62 20.73 48.34
C LEU A 690 1.27 21.57 47.10
N SER A 691 0.04 22.09 47.03
CA SER A 691 -0.40 22.99 45.96
C SER A 691 0.32 24.33 45.99
N ALA A 692 0.72 24.83 47.17
CA ALA A 692 1.55 26.03 47.30
C ALA A 692 2.94 25.82 46.71
N LEU A 693 3.57 24.68 46.97
CA LEU A 693 4.87 24.34 46.38
C LEU A 693 4.80 24.21 44.85
N ALA A 694 3.74 23.58 44.33
CA ALA A 694 3.47 23.48 42.90
C ALA A 694 3.24 24.87 42.26
N ALA A 695 2.36 25.67 42.86
CA ALA A 695 2.04 27.02 42.40
C ALA A 695 3.26 27.94 42.42
N LEU A 696 4.10 27.86 43.45
CA LEU A 696 5.34 28.64 43.55
C LEU A 696 6.33 28.25 42.45
N ALA A 697 6.50 26.96 42.18
CA ALA A 697 7.35 26.48 41.08
C ALA A 697 6.85 26.98 39.71
N VAL A 698 5.54 26.86 39.44
CA VAL A 698 4.90 27.35 38.20
C VAL A 698 5.04 28.87 38.07
N LEU A 699 4.89 29.62 39.17
CA LEU A 699 5.09 31.07 39.17
C LEU A 699 6.54 31.42 38.82
N ILE A 700 7.53 30.77 39.45
CA ILE A 700 8.94 30.99 39.14
C ILE A 700 9.24 30.68 37.67
N VAL A 701 8.71 29.59 37.13
CA VAL A 701 8.82 29.23 35.71
C VAL A 701 8.28 30.34 34.81
N ALA A 702 7.06 30.80 35.07
CA ALA A 702 6.40 31.84 34.28
C ALA A 702 7.16 33.18 34.34
N LEU A 703 7.66 33.57 35.51
CA LEU A 703 8.48 34.77 35.71
C LEU A 703 9.81 34.69 34.93
N ARG A 704 10.45 33.52 34.89
CA ARG A 704 11.72 33.30 34.19
C ARG A 704 11.57 33.27 32.67
N LEU A 705 10.56 32.57 32.16
CA LEU A 705 10.25 32.55 30.72
C LEU A 705 9.94 33.95 30.20
N ARG A 706 9.22 34.76 31.00
CA ARG A 706 8.98 36.16 30.69
C ARG A 706 10.28 36.97 30.65
N ALA A 707 11.17 36.82 31.64
CA ALA A 707 12.44 37.55 31.66
C ALA A 707 13.26 37.30 30.39
N ASP A 708 13.22 36.06 29.86
CA ASP A 708 13.88 35.70 28.61
C ASP A 708 13.13 36.26 27.36
N ALA A 709 11.81 36.45 27.42
CA ALA A 709 10.96 36.92 26.31
C ALA A 709 10.54 38.41 26.37
N ALA A 710 11.05 39.18 27.34
CA ALA A 710 10.53 40.49 27.74
C ALA A 710 10.53 41.59 26.64
N ARG A 711 11.20 41.36 25.50
CA ARG A 711 11.26 42.30 24.37
C ARG A 711 10.24 42.02 23.25
N SER A 712 9.62 40.84 23.21
CA SER A 712 8.74 40.41 22.10
C SER A 712 7.28 40.18 22.47
N LEU A 713 6.93 40.13 23.76
CA LEU A 713 5.56 39.79 24.19
C LEU A 713 4.64 41.01 24.28
N PRO A 714 3.43 40.95 23.67
CA PRO A 714 2.38 41.94 23.86
C PRO A 714 2.04 42.16 25.34
N SER A 715 1.56 43.35 25.69
CA SER A 715 1.07 43.69 27.05
C SER A 715 0.02 42.69 27.58
N LEU A 716 -0.82 42.14 26.70
CA LEU A 716 -1.84 41.14 27.03
C LEU A 716 -1.24 39.85 27.56
N ALA A 717 -0.18 39.33 26.95
CA ALA A 717 0.49 38.11 27.39
C ALA A 717 1.17 38.27 28.78
N ARG A 718 1.49 39.52 29.18
CA ARG A 718 2.15 39.80 30.46
C ARG A 718 1.24 39.67 31.68
N ARG A 719 -0.09 39.82 31.52
CA ARG A 719 -1.06 39.65 32.63
C ARG A 719 -1.36 38.18 32.94
N TRP A 720 -1.19 37.29 31.98
CA TRP A 720 -1.48 35.86 32.15
C TRP A 720 -0.38 35.06 32.86
N VAL A 721 0.75 35.69 33.21
CA VAL A 721 1.93 35.02 33.79
C VAL A 721 1.60 34.36 35.13
N GLY A 722 0.83 35.01 36.00
CA GLY A 722 0.45 34.46 37.30
C GLY A 722 -0.74 33.48 37.26
N ALA A 723 -1.45 33.38 36.14
CA ALA A 723 -2.73 32.65 36.07
C ALA A 723 -2.58 31.14 36.32
N PRO A 724 -1.59 30.44 35.72
CA PRO A 724 -1.37 29.03 35.97
C PRO A 724 -1.04 28.71 37.43
N ALA A 725 -0.31 29.60 38.13
CA ALA A 725 0.04 29.41 39.53
C ALA A 725 -1.18 29.55 40.45
N VAL A 726 -2.04 30.56 40.19
CA VAL A 726 -3.30 30.72 40.93
C VAL A 726 -4.19 29.49 40.75
N LEU A 727 -4.32 28.97 39.52
CA LEU A 727 -5.09 27.76 39.27
C LEU A 727 -4.48 26.52 39.93
N ALA A 728 -3.17 26.33 39.82
CA ALA A 728 -2.47 25.20 40.43
C ALA A 728 -2.68 25.17 41.95
N PHE A 729 -2.73 26.34 42.59
CA PHE A 729 -3.05 26.43 44.01
C PHE A 729 -4.52 26.09 44.30
N THR A 730 -5.46 26.79 43.66
CA THR A 730 -6.88 26.68 44.01
C THR A 730 -7.48 25.33 43.61
N LEU A 731 -7.11 24.79 42.44
CA LEU A 731 -7.59 23.47 41.98
C LEU A 731 -7.17 22.35 42.92
N GLY A 732 -5.98 22.42 43.52
CA GLY A 732 -5.51 21.39 44.45
C GLY A 732 -6.18 21.48 45.83
N VAL A 733 -6.70 22.66 46.20
CA VAL A 733 -7.35 22.89 47.50
C VAL A 733 -8.85 22.59 47.45
N TRP A 734 -9.54 22.90 46.34
CA TRP A 734 -11.00 22.77 46.23
C TRP A 734 -11.56 21.39 46.60
N PRO A 735 -10.97 20.26 46.19
CA PRO A 735 -11.54 18.96 46.48
C PRO A 735 -11.50 18.59 47.96
N ALA A 736 -10.65 19.22 48.76
CA ALA A 736 -10.54 18.98 50.20
C ALA A 736 -11.66 19.66 51.02
N ILE A 737 -12.77 20.08 50.37
CA ILE A 737 -13.95 20.59 51.05
C ILE A 737 -14.69 19.44 51.74
N GLU A 738 -14.91 19.58 53.04
CA GLU A 738 -15.70 18.66 53.85
C GLU A 738 -16.70 19.45 54.69
N ARG A 739 -17.67 18.75 55.27
CA ARG A 739 -18.66 19.32 56.19
C ARG A 739 -18.04 19.56 57.57
N ASP A 740 -17.04 20.44 57.63
CA ASP A 740 -16.33 20.86 58.83
C ASP A 740 -16.19 22.38 58.86
N TRP A 741 -16.41 22.97 60.03
CA TRP A 741 -16.47 24.43 60.18
C TRP A 741 -15.10 25.09 59.90
N ALA A 742 -14.00 24.47 60.34
CA ALA A 742 -12.66 25.01 60.11
C ALA A 742 -12.30 24.94 58.61
N VAL A 743 -12.69 23.86 57.92
CA VAL A 743 -12.48 23.72 56.47
C VAL A 743 -13.27 24.78 55.69
N ILE A 744 -14.55 24.97 56.02
CA ILE A 744 -15.43 25.96 55.36
C ILE A 744 -14.87 27.38 55.56
N TRP A 745 -14.49 27.76 56.78
CA TRP A 745 -13.92 29.09 57.07
C TRP A 745 -12.55 29.29 56.39
N THR A 746 -11.74 28.25 56.27
CA THR A 746 -10.46 28.33 55.56
C THR A 746 -10.67 28.52 54.06
N MET A 747 -11.67 27.86 53.46
CA MET A 747 -12.03 28.04 52.05
C MET A 747 -12.62 29.45 51.80
N TRP A 748 -13.39 29.97 52.75
CA TRP A 748 -13.86 31.36 52.73
C TRP A 748 -12.71 32.37 52.85
N ALA A 749 -11.73 32.12 53.73
CA ALA A 749 -10.52 32.92 53.84
C ALA A 749 -9.70 32.88 52.54
N LEU A 750 -9.63 31.73 51.88
CA LEU A 750 -9.02 31.59 50.56
C LEU A 750 -9.74 32.44 49.50
N MET A 751 -11.08 32.40 49.47
CA MET A 751 -11.88 33.26 48.60
C MET A 751 -11.52 34.74 48.83
N LEU A 752 -11.46 35.20 50.09
CA LEU A 752 -11.05 36.56 50.41
C LEU A 752 -9.64 36.89 49.94
N ALA A 753 -8.67 35.97 50.13
CA ALA A 753 -7.31 36.17 49.67
C ALA A 753 -7.24 36.37 48.14
N VAL A 754 -8.01 35.58 47.37
CA VAL A 754 -8.11 35.74 45.90
C VAL A 754 -8.80 37.05 45.53
N LEU A 755 -9.82 37.49 46.27
CA LEU A 755 -10.48 38.79 46.05
C LEU A 755 -9.58 39.98 46.38
N ILE A 756 -8.74 39.89 47.41
CA ILE A 756 -7.71 40.89 47.71
C ILE A 756 -6.69 40.94 46.57
N LEU A 757 -6.24 39.79 46.08
CA LEU A 757 -5.35 39.71 44.92
C LEU A 757 -5.99 40.32 43.66
N MET A 758 -7.30 40.09 43.45
CA MET A 758 -8.09 40.70 42.40
C MET A 758 -8.10 42.23 42.51
N LEU A 759 -8.27 42.77 43.72
CA LEU A 759 -8.24 44.22 43.95
C LEU A 759 -6.85 44.81 43.71
N CYS A 760 -5.78 44.09 44.08
CA CYS A 760 -4.41 44.44 43.73
C CYS A 760 -4.20 44.48 42.20
N ALA A 761 -4.79 43.53 41.45
CA ALA A 761 -4.74 43.53 39.99
C ALA A 761 -5.48 44.74 39.38
N ALA A 762 -6.63 45.10 39.98
CA ALA A 762 -7.41 46.27 39.61
C ALA A 762 -6.70 47.61 39.92
N SER A 763 -5.82 47.65 40.94
CA SER A 763 -5.14 48.88 41.40
C SER A 763 -3.71 49.09 40.87
N ALA A 764 -2.96 48.03 40.53
CA ALA A 764 -1.58 48.12 40.03
C ALA A 764 -1.42 48.40 38.52
N ARG A 765 -0.70 49.48 38.14
CA ARG A 765 -0.40 49.85 36.74
C ARG A 765 0.66 48.90 36.16
N GLY A 766 0.35 48.17 35.09
CA GLY A 766 1.31 47.26 34.43
C GLY A 766 1.60 45.94 35.15
N ALA A 767 0.71 45.51 36.05
CA ALA A 767 0.90 44.36 36.95
C ALA A 767 1.06 43.00 36.22
N MET A 768 1.84 42.11 36.86
CA MET A 768 2.01 40.69 36.49
C MET A 768 0.81 39.82 36.89
N LEU A 769 -0.21 40.45 37.48
CA LEU A 769 -1.35 39.77 38.06
C LEU A 769 -2.35 39.37 36.97
N PRO A 770 -3.03 38.21 37.13
CA PRO A 770 -4.06 37.76 36.20
C PRO A 770 -5.18 38.79 36.03
N PRO A 771 -5.90 38.75 34.89
CA PRO A 771 -7.05 39.62 34.67
C PRO A 771 -8.07 39.54 35.81
N VAL A 772 -8.70 40.68 36.11
CA VAL A 772 -9.64 40.80 37.24
C VAL A 772 -10.82 39.83 37.12
N TRP A 773 -11.39 39.67 35.92
CA TRP A 773 -12.47 38.71 35.68
C TRP A 773 -12.05 37.25 35.94
N PHE A 774 -10.79 36.91 35.69
CA PHE A 774 -10.26 35.57 35.90
C PHE A 774 -10.09 35.28 37.40
N LEU A 775 -9.50 36.22 38.15
CA LEU A 775 -9.38 36.12 39.61
C LEU A 775 -10.76 36.11 40.27
N PHE A 776 -11.70 36.90 39.76
CA PHE A 776 -13.09 36.84 40.19
C PHE A 776 -13.70 35.47 39.92
N GLY A 777 -13.50 34.88 38.73
CA GLY A 777 -13.98 33.53 38.41
C GLY A 777 -13.43 32.47 39.38
N VAL A 778 -12.13 32.53 39.68
CA VAL A 778 -11.50 31.63 40.67
C VAL A 778 -12.07 31.85 42.07
N ALA A 779 -12.24 33.10 42.52
CA ALA A 779 -12.85 33.42 43.80
C ALA A 779 -14.30 32.95 43.87
N PHE A 780 -15.06 33.14 42.79
CA PHE A 780 -16.45 32.69 42.66
C PHE A 780 -16.55 31.16 42.76
N VAL A 781 -15.72 30.41 42.04
CA VAL A 781 -15.70 28.94 42.18
C VAL A 781 -15.30 28.54 43.59
N THR A 782 -14.30 29.20 44.19
CA THR A 782 -13.91 28.94 45.59
C THR A 782 -15.06 29.20 46.57
N ALA A 783 -15.86 30.23 46.31
CA ALA A 783 -17.06 30.55 47.09
C ALA A 783 -18.15 29.48 46.96
N VAL A 784 -18.38 29.00 45.73
CA VAL A 784 -19.32 27.89 45.47
C VAL A 784 -18.87 26.61 46.14
N VAL A 785 -17.57 26.30 46.09
CA VAL A 785 -16.96 25.17 46.80
C VAL A 785 -17.17 25.32 48.31
N ALA A 786 -16.82 26.47 48.89
CA ALA A 786 -17.02 26.72 50.32
C ALA A 786 -18.50 26.66 50.76
N TRP A 787 -19.42 27.01 49.86
CA TRP A 787 -20.87 26.95 50.09
C TRP A 787 -21.46 25.55 49.88
N SER A 788 -20.77 24.62 49.19
CA SER A 788 -21.33 23.32 48.82
C SER A 788 -21.82 22.45 50.00
N PRO A 789 -21.22 22.51 51.22
CA PRO A 789 -21.76 21.80 52.38
C PRO A 789 -23.08 22.37 52.93
N ARG A 790 -23.48 23.58 52.50
CA ARG A 790 -24.71 24.32 52.88
C ARG A 790 -24.85 24.70 54.36
N ASP A 791 -23.77 24.69 55.13
CA ASP A 791 -23.81 25.11 56.54
C ASP A 791 -23.72 26.64 56.72
N LEU A 792 -23.08 27.37 55.78
CA LEU A 792 -23.10 28.84 55.75
C LEU A 792 -24.13 29.36 54.75
N ARG A 793 -24.78 30.47 55.11
CA ARG A 793 -25.75 31.14 54.24
C ARG A 793 -25.07 31.79 53.04
N VAL A 794 -25.78 31.87 51.91
CA VAL A 794 -25.22 32.34 50.63
C VAL A 794 -24.69 33.77 50.69
N GLU A 795 -25.24 34.61 51.58
CA GLU A 795 -24.84 36.00 51.79
C GLU A 795 -23.41 36.15 52.29
N TRP A 796 -22.92 35.16 53.06
CA TRP A 796 -21.52 35.14 53.50
C TRP A 796 -20.53 35.04 52.32
N PHE A 797 -21.01 34.64 51.15
CA PHE A 797 -20.23 34.52 49.92
C PHE A 797 -20.58 35.60 48.89
N SER A 798 -21.87 35.85 48.64
CA SER A 798 -22.31 36.83 47.64
C SER A 798 -21.97 38.27 48.03
N LEU A 799 -22.03 38.63 49.31
CA LEU A 799 -21.72 39.99 49.77
C LEU A 799 -20.22 40.31 49.58
N PRO A 800 -19.24 39.49 50.04
CA PRO A 800 -17.84 39.75 49.73
C PRO A 800 -17.54 39.76 48.23
N LEU A 801 -18.07 38.80 47.45
CA LEU A 801 -17.87 38.74 46.00
C LEU A 801 -18.35 40.04 45.31
N GLY A 802 -19.56 40.49 45.64
CA GLY A 802 -20.15 41.71 45.09
C GLY A 802 -19.43 42.97 45.56
N ALA A 803 -19.10 43.07 46.85
CA ALA A 803 -18.41 44.22 47.43
C ALA A 803 -17.02 44.44 46.83
N PHE A 804 -16.23 43.38 46.64
CA PHE A 804 -14.90 43.47 46.03
C PHE A 804 -14.96 43.80 44.53
N LEU A 805 -15.95 43.29 43.79
CA LEU A 805 -16.21 43.72 42.41
C LEU A 805 -16.60 45.19 42.32
N LEU A 806 -17.44 45.68 43.24
CA LEU A 806 -17.81 47.09 43.34
C LEU A 806 -16.60 47.97 43.67
N ALA A 807 -15.74 47.52 44.60
CA ALA A 807 -14.50 48.21 44.93
C ALA A 807 -13.56 48.30 43.70
N ALA A 808 -13.42 47.20 42.94
CA ALA A 808 -12.64 47.20 41.70
C ALA A 808 -13.23 48.15 40.64
N GLY A 809 -14.55 48.13 40.43
CA GLY A 809 -15.26 49.06 39.55
C GLY A 809 -15.13 50.52 39.96
N ALA A 810 -15.20 50.81 41.26
CA ALA A 810 -15.01 52.14 41.81
C ALA A 810 -13.59 52.68 41.63
N LEU A 811 -12.57 51.80 41.64
CA LEU A 811 -11.20 52.17 41.25
C LEU A 811 -11.12 52.50 39.76
N GLY A 812 -11.87 51.79 38.90
CA GLY A 812 -11.97 52.07 37.47
C GLY A 812 -12.61 53.43 37.15
N LEU A 813 -13.64 53.83 37.91
CA LEU A 813 -14.30 55.14 37.76
C LEU A 813 -13.37 56.34 37.98
N ARG A 814 -12.25 56.13 38.69
CA ARG A 814 -11.24 57.17 38.96
C ARG A 814 -10.17 57.26 37.87
N GLY A 815 -10.20 56.37 36.87
CA GLY A 815 -9.18 56.27 35.83
C GLY A 815 -9.58 56.86 34.49
N ASP A 816 -8.59 57.21 33.68
CA ASP A 816 -8.80 57.61 32.30
C ASP A 816 -9.18 56.43 31.42
N ALA A 817 -10.00 56.69 30.40
CA ALA A 817 -10.47 55.65 29.50
C ALA A 817 -9.79 55.67 28.16
N THR A 818 -9.81 54.51 27.53
CA THR A 818 -9.15 54.24 26.26
C THR A 818 -10.20 53.82 25.24
N ALA A 819 -10.07 54.26 23.99
CA ALA A 819 -11.03 53.96 22.92
C ALA A 819 -11.20 52.45 22.64
N ASP A 820 -10.16 51.63 22.90
CA ASP A 820 -10.13 50.18 22.63
C ASP A 820 -10.15 49.33 23.92
N ALA A 821 -11.15 49.52 24.78
CA ALA A 821 -11.24 48.78 26.04
C ALA A 821 -11.60 47.29 25.81
N ARG A 822 -10.74 46.36 26.25
CA ARG A 822 -11.01 44.91 26.23
C ARG A 822 -11.44 44.41 27.61
N LEU A 823 -12.10 43.25 27.67
CA LEU A 823 -12.51 42.64 28.95
C LEU A 823 -11.32 42.31 29.87
N THR A 824 -10.18 41.94 29.29
CA THR A 824 -8.92 41.71 30.02
C THR A 824 -8.33 42.99 30.63
N ASP A 825 -8.81 44.15 30.20
CA ASP A 825 -8.43 45.46 30.72
C ASP A 825 -9.36 46.00 31.81
N TRP A 826 -10.55 45.41 31.97
CA TRP A 826 -11.48 45.76 33.03
C TRP A 826 -10.85 45.62 34.43
N PRO A 827 -11.02 46.60 35.33
CA PRO A 827 -11.89 47.78 35.25
C PRO A 827 -11.25 49.03 34.60
N ARG A 828 -10.03 48.93 34.06
CA ARG A 828 -9.31 50.07 33.47
C ARG A 828 -9.63 50.25 31.99
N GLY A 829 -9.68 51.50 31.53
CA GLY A 829 -10.00 51.81 30.14
C GLY A 829 -11.51 51.83 29.85
N TRP A 830 -12.34 51.36 30.78
CA TRP A 830 -13.81 51.37 30.68
C TRP A 830 -14.40 52.65 31.27
N ARG A 831 -15.47 53.20 30.68
CA ARG A 831 -16.22 54.38 31.18
C ARG A 831 -17.67 54.02 31.52
N GLY A 832 -18.24 54.84 32.40
CA GLY A 832 -19.66 54.80 32.72
C GLY A 832 -19.96 53.87 33.89
N SER A 833 -21.08 54.14 34.56
CA SER A 833 -21.48 53.39 35.76
C SER A 833 -21.94 51.96 35.44
N TRP A 834 -22.48 51.71 34.25
CA TRP A 834 -22.94 50.39 33.80
C TRP A 834 -21.84 49.33 33.74
N PRO A 835 -20.79 49.46 32.91
CA PRO A 835 -19.79 48.40 32.84
C PRO A 835 -18.94 48.27 34.11
N LEU A 836 -18.86 49.31 34.96
CA LEU A 836 -17.98 49.32 36.14
C LEU A 836 -18.68 48.88 37.43
N LEU A 837 -19.93 49.31 37.67
CA LEU A 837 -20.63 49.05 38.94
C LEU A 837 -21.72 47.98 38.80
N ALA A 838 -22.36 47.84 37.65
CA ALA A 838 -23.44 46.85 37.48
C ALA A 838 -23.01 45.42 37.80
N PRO A 839 -21.84 44.91 37.36
CA PRO A 839 -21.43 43.53 37.66
C PRO A 839 -21.37 43.23 39.16
N GLY A 840 -20.81 44.15 39.95
CA GLY A 840 -20.72 43.98 41.40
C GLY A 840 -22.07 44.05 42.10
N LEU A 841 -22.98 44.94 41.66
CA LEU A 841 -24.33 45.05 42.21
C LEU A 841 -25.17 43.80 41.91
N ILE A 842 -25.08 43.30 40.67
CA ILE A 842 -25.77 42.09 40.25
C ILE A 842 -25.29 40.92 41.10
N VAL A 843 -23.98 40.68 41.22
CA VAL A 843 -23.42 39.58 42.03
C VAL A 843 -23.81 39.70 43.51
N MET A 844 -23.80 40.92 44.06
CA MET A 844 -24.13 41.15 45.47
C MET A 844 -25.58 40.81 45.80
N MET A 845 -26.52 41.09 44.89
CA MET A 845 -27.96 40.99 45.14
C MET A 845 -28.57 39.70 44.58
N SER A 846 -28.11 39.20 43.43
CA SER A 846 -28.78 38.13 42.68
C SER A 846 -28.87 36.82 43.45
N ALA A 847 -27.80 36.43 44.14
CA ALA A 847 -27.78 35.20 44.92
C ALA A 847 -28.76 35.26 46.09
N SER A 848 -28.86 36.41 46.76
CA SER A 848 -29.82 36.62 47.85
C SER A 848 -31.26 36.65 47.35
N ILE A 849 -31.54 37.32 46.22
CA ILE A 849 -32.88 37.35 45.57
C ILE A 849 -33.33 35.92 45.20
N VAL A 850 -32.47 35.16 44.52
CA VAL A 850 -32.78 33.77 44.14
C VAL A 850 -32.95 32.90 45.39
N SER A 851 -32.12 33.12 46.41
CA SER A 851 -32.23 32.37 47.65
C SER A 851 -33.50 32.72 48.45
N THR A 852 -34.05 33.93 48.34
CA THR A 852 -35.36 34.28 48.91
C THR A 852 -36.46 33.36 48.37
N PHE A 853 -36.37 32.95 47.11
CA PHE A 853 -37.31 32.00 46.51
C PHE A 853 -37.16 30.57 47.06
N THR A 854 -35.93 30.12 47.32
CA THR A 854 -35.65 28.71 47.71
C THR A 854 -35.60 28.47 49.23
N ASP A 855 -35.27 29.49 50.03
CA ASP A 855 -35.11 29.42 51.49
C ASP A 855 -35.58 30.76 52.12
N PRO A 856 -36.90 31.02 52.20
CA PRO A 856 -37.42 32.34 52.55
C PRO A 856 -37.11 32.71 54.01
N LEU A 857 -36.35 33.80 54.22
CA LEU A 857 -36.02 34.35 55.54
C LEU A 857 -36.29 35.86 55.58
N THR A 858 -36.98 36.33 56.62
CA THR A 858 -37.35 37.75 56.78
C THR A 858 -36.14 38.68 56.69
N TRP A 859 -35.04 38.35 57.37
CA TRP A 859 -33.84 39.20 57.38
C TRP A 859 -33.16 39.30 56.01
N ARG A 860 -33.24 38.25 55.16
CA ARG A 860 -32.68 38.23 53.81
C ARG A 860 -33.45 39.18 52.90
N ALA A 861 -34.77 39.09 52.92
CA ALA A 861 -35.64 40.00 52.17
C ALA A 861 -35.41 41.46 52.60
N ILE A 862 -35.29 41.71 53.91
CA ILE A 862 -34.93 43.04 54.44
C ILE A 862 -33.54 43.48 53.94
N LEU A 863 -32.53 42.60 53.99
CA LEU A 863 -31.18 42.91 53.52
C LEU A 863 -31.17 43.31 52.04
N VAL A 864 -31.83 42.55 51.16
CA VAL A 864 -31.93 42.87 49.72
C VAL A 864 -32.59 44.21 49.50
N MET A 865 -33.71 44.48 50.18
CA MET A 865 -34.45 45.74 50.11
C MET A 865 -33.62 46.93 50.59
N VAL A 866 -32.86 46.78 51.68
CA VAL A 866 -31.95 47.80 52.20
C VAL A 866 -30.80 48.05 51.22
N LEU A 867 -30.17 47.01 50.67
CA LEU A 867 -29.11 47.16 49.67
C LEU A 867 -29.62 47.86 48.40
N ALA A 868 -30.84 47.53 47.96
CA ALA A 868 -31.48 48.17 46.80
C ALA A 868 -31.75 49.66 47.07
N LEU A 869 -32.23 50.01 48.25
CA LEU A 869 -32.39 51.40 48.67
C LEU A 869 -31.05 52.15 48.71
N VAL A 870 -30.00 51.55 49.25
CA VAL A 870 -28.65 52.14 49.25
C VAL A 870 -28.16 52.37 47.83
N ALA A 871 -28.38 51.42 46.92
CA ALA A 871 -28.03 51.58 45.50
C ALA A 871 -28.79 52.75 44.84
N ILE A 872 -30.10 52.90 45.12
CA ILE A 872 -30.91 54.04 44.64
C ILE A 872 -30.35 55.36 45.18
N LEU A 873 -30.07 55.43 46.49
CA LEU A 873 -29.58 56.65 47.13
C LEU A 873 -28.18 57.04 46.60
N VAL A 874 -27.28 56.08 46.42
CA VAL A 874 -25.95 56.32 45.84
C VAL A 874 -26.07 56.72 44.37
N GLY A 875 -26.95 56.08 43.61
CA GLY A 875 -27.21 56.41 42.21
C GLY A 875 -27.76 57.82 42.03
N ALA A 876 -28.73 58.21 42.86
CA ALA A 876 -29.33 59.55 42.86
C ALA A 876 -28.34 60.62 43.32
N SER A 877 -27.61 60.40 44.42
CA SER A 877 -26.68 61.39 44.97
C SER A 877 -25.44 61.61 44.09
N ARG A 878 -24.96 60.56 43.40
CA ARG A 878 -23.76 60.63 42.54
C ARG A 878 -24.06 60.70 41.05
N ARG A 879 -25.34 60.81 40.65
CA ARG A 879 -25.80 60.82 39.25
C ARG A 879 -25.30 59.62 38.44
N LEU A 880 -25.33 58.42 39.01
CA LEU A 880 -24.88 57.17 38.40
C LEU A 880 -26.10 56.34 37.94
N SER A 881 -26.16 56.03 36.64
CA SER A 881 -27.31 55.34 36.03
C SER A 881 -27.48 53.88 36.51
N ALA A 882 -26.41 53.10 36.54
CA ALA A 882 -26.47 51.68 36.90
C ALA A 882 -26.98 51.37 38.33
N PRO A 883 -26.44 51.98 39.41
CA PRO A 883 -26.93 51.73 40.77
C PRO A 883 -28.38 52.19 40.97
N PHE A 884 -28.78 53.30 40.33
CA PHE A 884 -30.16 53.80 40.41
C PHE A 884 -31.15 52.84 39.75
N ILE A 885 -30.88 52.41 38.51
CA ILE A 885 -31.77 51.55 37.74
C ILE A 885 -31.82 50.14 38.32
N LEU A 886 -30.67 49.55 38.69
CA LEU A 886 -30.66 48.22 39.30
C LEU A 886 -31.38 48.20 40.65
N GLY A 887 -31.18 49.21 41.50
CA GLY A 887 -31.93 49.32 42.75
C GLY A 887 -33.44 49.44 42.51
N LEU A 888 -33.86 50.27 41.52
CA LEU A 888 -35.27 50.41 41.14
C LEU A 888 -35.89 49.11 40.61
N ILE A 889 -35.13 48.28 39.89
CA ILE A 889 -35.58 46.98 39.37
C ILE A 889 -35.62 45.92 40.48
N VAL A 890 -34.65 45.91 41.38
CA VAL A 890 -34.55 44.89 42.44
C VAL A 890 -35.71 44.97 43.42
N LEU A 891 -36.17 46.17 43.80
CA LEU A 891 -37.29 46.34 44.73
C LEU A 891 -38.58 45.61 44.30
N PRO A 892 -39.14 45.82 43.07
CA PRO A 892 -40.34 45.10 42.63
C PRO A 892 -40.07 43.62 42.41
N VAL A 893 -38.89 43.23 41.93
CA VAL A 893 -38.52 41.81 41.73
C VAL A 893 -38.51 41.06 43.06
N GLU A 894 -37.86 41.62 44.08
CA GLU A 894 -37.82 41.03 45.43
C GLU A 894 -39.23 40.97 46.04
N ASN A 895 -40.03 42.02 45.88
CA ASN A 895 -41.43 42.01 46.34
C ASN A 895 -42.24 40.89 45.68
N VAL A 896 -42.10 40.68 44.36
CA VAL A 896 -42.78 39.59 43.66
C VAL A 896 -42.36 38.23 44.21
N PHE A 897 -41.07 38.01 44.49
CA PHE A 897 -40.59 36.76 45.08
C PHE A 897 -41.06 36.56 46.52
N VAL A 898 -41.08 37.61 47.34
CA VAL A 898 -41.62 37.55 48.70
C VAL A 898 -43.11 37.19 48.70
N PHE A 899 -43.89 37.76 47.78
CA PHE A 899 -45.31 37.44 47.64
C PHE A 899 -45.56 36.04 47.05
N SER A 900 -44.72 35.57 46.12
CA SER A 900 -44.90 34.26 45.49
C SER A 900 -44.63 33.10 46.45
N VAL A 901 -43.78 33.30 47.47
CA VAL A 901 -43.46 32.29 48.49
C VAL A 901 -44.45 32.29 49.69
N GLN A 902 -45.54 33.06 49.61
CA GLN A 902 -46.63 33.21 50.60
C GLN A 902 -46.19 33.77 51.97
N LEU A 903 -46.53 35.04 52.24
CA LEU A 903 -46.39 35.70 53.55
C LEU A 903 -47.02 34.85 54.67
N GLY A 904 -46.25 34.53 55.72
CA GLY A 904 -46.70 33.75 56.88
C GLY A 904 -46.22 32.30 56.98
N ARG A 905 -45.51 31.76 55.97
CA ARG A 905 -44.89 30.40 56.04
C ARG A 905 -43.36 30.39 56.14
N GLY A 906 -42.71 31.57 56.09
CA GLY A 906 -41.26 31.73 56.20
C GLY A 906 -40.78 33.19 56.34
N ILE A 907 -41.61 34.16 55.93
CA ILE A 907 -41.37 35.60 56.14
C ILE A 907 -42.38 36.15 57.13
N GLU A 908 -41.88 36.76 58.20
CA GLU A 908 -42.67 37.42 59.23
C GLU A 908 -43.30 38.69 58.67
N SER A 909 -44.62 38.79 58.75
CA SER A 909 -45.40 39.87 58.14
C SER A 909 -45.06 41.23 58.75
N MET A 910 -44.94 41.32 60.07
CA MET A 910 -44.82 42.60 60.77
C MET A 910 -43.47 43.31 60.51
N PRO A 911 -42.28 42.67 60.67
CA PRO A 911 -41.01 43.31 60.35
C PRO A 911 -40.88 43.67 58.86
N TRP A 912 -41.47 42.87 57.98
CA TRP A 912 -41.45 43.11 56.54
C TRP A 912 -42.29 44.34 56.15
N TRP A 913 -43.53 44.45 56.64
CA TRP A 913 -44.38 45.62 56.37
C TRP A 913 -43.77 46.94 56.88
N ILE A 914 -43.13 46.91 58.05
CA ILE A 914 -42.41 48.07 58.60
C ILE A 914 -41.26 48.48 57.65
N THR A 915 -40.48 47.51 57.16
CA THR A 915 -39.38 47.77 56.23
C THR A 915 -39.90 48.33 54.90
N LEU A 916 -40.97 47.75 54.36
CA LEU A 916 -41.58 48.20 53.10
C LEU A 916 -42.14 49.62 53.23
N ALA A 917 -42.86 49.92 54.31
CA ALA A 917 -43.40 51.26 54.58
C ALA A 917 -42.27 52.28 54.70
N THR A 918 -41.20 51.96 55.44
CA THR A 918 -40.03 52.83 55.61
C THR A 918 -39.34 53.14 54.29
N ILE A 919 -39.10 52.11 53.45
CA ILE A 919 -38.50 52.28 52.13
C ILE A 919 -39.41 53.10 51.21
N GLY A 920 -40.72 52.84 51.23
CA GLY A 920 -41.73 53.61 50.48
C GLY A 920 -41.73 55.09 50.86
N THR A 921 -41.65 55.41 52.15
CA THR A 921 -41.53 56.80 52.64
C THR A 921 -40.23 57.45 52.15
N VAL A 922 -39.09 56.76 52.22
CA VAL A 922 -37.81 57.30 51.72
C VAL A 922 -37.86 57.57 50.22
N LEU A 923 -38.42 56.65 49.42
CA LEU A 923 -38.57 56.84 47.98
C LEU A 923 -39.51 58.00 47.64
N LEU A 924 -40.61 58.16 48.39
CA LEU A 924 -41.52 59.31 48.25
C LEU A 924 -40.80 60.62 48.55
N ILE A 925 -40.01 60.68 49.63
CA ILE A 925 -39.22 61.87 49.98
C ILE A 925 -38.23 62.21 48.86
N ILE A 926 -37.53 61.22 48.30
CA ILE A 926 -36.60 61.42 47.18
C ILE A 926 -37.35 61.94 45.94
N ALA A 927 -38.50 61.37 45.62
CA ALA A 927 -39.33 61.80 44.49
C ALA A 927 -39.79 63.27 44.64
N VAL A 928 -40.32 63.63 45.81
CA VAL A 928 -40.81 64.98 46.14
C VAL A 928 -39.67 66.01 46.21
N ALA A 929 -38.53 65.65 46.82
CA ALA A 929 -37.37 66.52 46.89
C ALA A 929 -36.72 66.76 45.51
N GLY A 930 -36.80 65.78 44.61
CA GLY A 930 -36.39 65.91 43.22
C GLY A 930 -37.28 66.86 42.42
N GLU A 931 -38.61 66.73 42.54
CA GLU A 931 -39.57 67.62 41.88
C GLU A 931 -39.42 69.09 42.28
N ARG A 932 -39.07 69.37 43.54
CA ARG A 932 -38.86 70.73 44.04
C ARG A 932 -37.59 71.40 43.51
N ARG A 933 -36.59 70.66 43.03
CA ARG A 933 -35.29 71.23 42.62
C ARG A 933 -35.21 71.59 41.13
N GLU A 934 -36.02 71.02 40.26
CA GLU A 934 -35.83 71.13 38.79
C GLU A 934 -37.05 71.66 37.99
N GLY A 935 -38.16 72.01 38.65
CA GLY A 935 -39.33 72.56 37.96
C GLY A 935 -40.11 71.50 37.15
N ALA A 936 -41.41 71.71 37.00
CA ALA A 936 -42.43 70.68 36.70
C ALA A 936 -42.44 70.06 35.29
N GLY A 937 -41.29 69.94 34.58
CA GLY A 937 -41.26 69.49 33.17
C GLY A 937 -40.60 68.15 32.85
N GLY A 938 -39.82 67.55 33.76
CA GLY A 938 -38.99 66.37 33.45
C GLY A 938 -39.56 65.03 33.94
N GLY A 939 -40.19 64.26 33.06
CA GLY A 939 -40.57 62.87 33.36
C GLY A 939 -39.38 61.97 33.74
N VAL A 940 -39.63 60.77 34.26
CA VAL A 940 -38.58 59.78 34.63
C VAL A 940 -37.56 59.55 33.50
N VAL A 941 -38.01 59.65 32.24
CA VAL A 941 -37.18 59.54 31.03
C VAL A 941 -36.16 60.67 30.85
N ALA A 942 -36.50 61.91 31.26
CA ALA A 942 -35.54 63.04 31.25
C ALA A 942 -34.46 62.86 32.33
N ARG A 943 -34.86 62.35 33.51
CA ARG A 943 -33.94 61.97 34.60
C ARG A 943 -32.99 60.85 34.20
N MET A 944 -33.44 59.89 33.40
CA MET A 944 -32.57 58.83 32.86
C MET A 944 -31.52 59.34 31.86
N ARG A 945 -31.77 60.48 31.18
CA ARG A 945 -30.82 61.14 30.27
C ARG A 945 -29.69 61.90 30.98
N ASP A 946 -29.92 62.35 32.22
CA ASP A 946 -28.96 63.13 33.01
C ASP A 946 -28.00 62.27 33.87
N LEU A 947 -28.19 60.95 33.89
CA LEU A 947 -27.35 60.01 34.62
C LEU A 947 -26.16 59.54 33.77
N ARG A 948 -24.96 59.48 34.39
CA ARG A 948 -23.69 59.09 33.75
C ARG A 948 -23.39 57.59 33.80
#